data_AF-A0A960PAS4-F1
#
_entry.id   AF-A0A960PAS4-F1
#
_cell.length_a   1.000
_cell.length_b   1.000
_cell.length_c   1.000
_cell.angle_alpha   90.00
_cell.angle_beta   90.00
_cell.angle_gamma   90.00
#
_symmetry.space_group_name_H-M   'P 1'
#
loop_
_entity.id
_entity.type
_entity.pdbx_description
1 polymer ?
#
loop_
_entity_poly.entity_id
_entity_poly.type
_entity_poly.pdbx_seq_one_letter_code
_entity_poly.pdbx_strand_id
1 'polypeptide(L)'
;MSRPVWLSRLLSLFSWERLDGELADEIAAHLDEAERDLRAGGMAPEEARRVARLHFGGVERVREQYRDQRGLPWVESLWQDIRYTLQSLKGSPVFVVLAVLSLALGIGANTAIFSLFEQLMLRTLRVENPRELVYLYSEGPWQGSMSSDEDGGPSFSYPMFRALQQEQTPFAGLAAARNQTGNVVYEGQASYTQIRLVSGNYFSLLGVAPALGRVVDEADDQVGAQGVVVLGHRHWASRFGADPGVLNRSIQVNGAPMTIIGVAAEGFASERTGVPPDLYVPVTKWIETDVNREGLGNRRYAWLTLVARLKPGMTVERAEVEINVPYRAQVEVDAELLNQTSARFLEEFRSRKIRLEPGQYGRGGLRKSAASPLTLMGALTLLVLLLTCANVANLQLARGAARMRDAAVRLAMGASRLRLIRLLLLESWALALAGGVAGLGVAYLTSKTLIEATPSWRGVEYMASATPSGRALLFCVALCWLAGLAFGVFPALKVSGVSVSETLKAQAGQISLPRSVNAFRNSMAALQVAITVLLLIVFGLFLATLTNVMRADLGIRTDHLATFSVFPRMNHYEVDEIAELDQRLLERLRAIPGVVMVTASHSAAVAGGISATRINIEGEHLEDDDRPSVHVSLVGDDYFRTMGIPLVRGRELDIRDDAQGPLTAVVNEAFVREYLSDRDPLGAGIETNNKTLQIVGVVKDAVYSSMREEPPATFYRPMR
;
A
#
# COMPACT_ATOMS: atom_id res chain seq x y z
N MET A 1 2.78 51.53 -24.83
CA MET A 1 2.72 50.05 -24.76
C MET A 1 1.26 49.62 -24.82
N SER A 2 0.82 49.11 -25.97
CA SER A 2 -0.54 48.62 -26.19
C SER A 2 -0.81 47.41 -25.29
N ARG A 3 -1.79 47.54 -24.38
CA ARG A 3 -2.28 46.39 -23.61
C ARG A 3 -2.86 45.36 -24.59
N PRO A 4 -2.57 44.05 -24.44
CA PRO A 4 -3.14 43.03 -25.31
C PRO A 4 -4.66 43.07 -25.25
N VAL A 5 -5.31 43.03 -26.43
CA VAL A 5 -6.77 43.19 -26.61
C VAL A 5 -7.59 42.19 -25.79
N TRP A 6 -7.05 41.02 -25.46
CA TRP A 6 -7.73 40.09 -24.55
C TRP A 6 -7.81 40.65 -23.12
N LEU A 7 -6.74 41.30 -22.63
CA LEU A 7 -6.63 41.74 -21.25
C LEU A 7 -7.57 42.92 -20.97
N SER A 8 -7.74 43.82 -21.96
CA SER A 8 -8.76 44.88 -21.89
C SER A 8 -10.18 44.33 -21.94
N ARG A 9 -10.43 43.25 -22.71
CA ARG A 9 -11.72 42.52 -22.73
C ARG A 9 -12.00 41.71 -21.46
N LEU A 10 -10.97 41.29 -20.73
CA LEU A 10 -11.09 40.59 -19.45
C LEU A 10 -11.35 41.57 -18.29
N LEU A 11 -10.73 42.76 -18.35
CA LEU A 11 -10.95 43.83 -17.38
C LEU A 11 -12.33 44.50 -17.54
N SER A 12 -12.88 44.57 -18.76
CA SER A 12 -14.22 45.12 -19.00
C SER A 12 -15.35 44.29 -18.37
N LEU A 13 -15.11 43.00 -18.05
CA LEU A 13 -16.07 42.14 -17.32
C LEU A 13 -16.32 42.59 -15.87
N PHE A 14 -15.38 43.32 -15.26
CA PHE A 14 -15.48 43.78 -13.87
C PHE A 14 -15.97 45.23 -13.74
N SER A 15 -16.21 45.93 -14.85
CA SER A 15 -16.62 47.34 -14.89
C SER A 15 -17.88 47.58 -15.74
N TRP A 16 -18.75 46.57 -15.86
CA TRP A 16 -19.91 46.61 -16.76
C TRP A 16 -20.85 47.79 -16.47
N GLU A 17 -21.10 48.13 -15.20
CA GLU A 17 -22.09 49.16 -14.83
C GLU A 17 -21.60 50.55 -15.23
N ARG A 18 -20.28 50.77 -15.10
CA ARG A 18 -19.64 52.04 -15.47
C ARG A 18 -19.59 52.23 -16.99
N LEU A 19 -19.28 51.18 -17.73
CA LEU A 19 -19.19 51.21 -19.19
C LEU A 19 -20.55 51.29 -19.89
N ASP A 20 -21.60 50.68 -19.32
CA ASP A 20 -22.98 50.84 -19.79
C ASP A 20 -23.49 52.26 -19.51
N GLY A 21 -23.11 52.85 -18.36
CA GLY A 21 -23.37 54.26 -18.05
C GLY A 21 -22.71 55.21 -19.04
N GLU A 22 -21.40 55.06 -19.28
CA GLU A 22 -20.65 55.87 -20.24
C GLU A 22 -21.22 55.77 -21.68
N LEU A 23 -21.65 54.58 -22.11
CA LEU A 23 -22.30 54.39 -23.41
C LEU A 23 -23.69 55.04 -23.46
N ALA A 24 -24.46 54.96 -22.37
CA ALA A 24 -25.76 55.61 -22.30
C ALA A 24 -25.61 57.15 -22.37
N ASP A 25 -24.60 57.69 -21.70
CA ASP A 25 -24.27 59.11 -21.71
C ASP A 25 -23.76 59.57 -23.10
N GLU A 26 -22.95 58.75 -23.77
CA GLU A 26 -22.44 59.03 -25.13
C GLU A 26 -23.56 59.00 -26.18
N ILE A 27 -24.47 58.03 -26.10
CA ILE A 27 -25.67 57.97 -26.96
C ILE A 27 -26.60 59.16 -26.69
N ALA A 28 -26.79 59.53 -25.41
CA ALA A 28 -27.60 60.69 -25.05
C ALA A 28 -26.98 61.98 -25.57
N ALA A 29 -25.65 62.15 -25.47
CA ALA A 29 -24.94 63.30 -26.00
C ALA A 29 -25.09 63.42 -27.53
N HIS A 30 -24.97 62.33 -28.27
CA HIS A 30 -25.16 62.33 -29.72
C HIS A 30 -26.62 62.64 -30.15
N LEU A 31 -27.60 62.14 -29.41
CA LEU A 31 -29.01 62.45 -29.66
C LEU A 31 -29.32 63.93 -29.34
N ASP A 32 -28.76 64.47 -28.25
CA ASP A 32 -28.90 65.88 -27.87
C ASP A 32 -28.22 66.82 -28.87
N GLU A 33 -27.06 66.44 -29.41
CA GLU A 33 -26.36 67.21 -30.43
C GLU A 33 -27.12 67.21 -31.77
N ALA A 34 -27.58 66.04 -32.22
CA ALA A 34 -28.45 65.94 -33.40
C ALA A 34 -29.77 66.72 -33.24
N GLU A 35 -30.34 66.73 -32.04
CA GLU A 35 -31.53 67.53 -31.73
C GLU A 35 -31.23 69.04 -31.79
N ARG A 36 -30.07 69.50 -31.28
CA ARG A 36 -29.66 70.91 -31.34
C ARG A 36 -29.42 71.38 -32.77
N ASP A 37 -28.76 70.57 -33.60
CA ASP A 37 -28.50 70.90 -35.00
C ASP A 37 -29.79 71.03 -35.82
N LEU A 38 -30.74 70.11 -35.60
CA LEU A 38 -32.06 70.16 -36.24
C LEU A 38 -32.87 71.38 -35.79
N ARG A 39 -32.75 71.78 -34.52
CA ARG A 39 -33.38 73.01 -33.99
C ARG A 39 -32.73 74.27 -34.55
N ALA A 40 -31.40 74.29 -34.69
CA ALA A 40 -30.67 75.40 -35.32
C ALA A 40 -31.05 75.57 -36.80
N GLY A 41 -31.45 74.49 -37.46
CA GLY A 41 -32.05 74.48 -38.80
C GLY A 41 -33.52 74.94 -38.88
N GLY A 42 -34.13 75.38 -37.77
CA GLY A 42 -35.49 75.93 -37.73
C GLY A 42 -36.61 74.92 -37.45
N MET A 43 -36.28 73.68 -37.06
CA MET A 43 -37.28 72.64 -36.76
C MET A 43 -37.86 72.78 -35.34
N ALA A 44 -39.18 72.56 -35.20
CA ALA A 44 -39.86 72.61 -33.90
C ALA A 44 -39.29 71.56 -32.92
N PRO A 45 -39.25 71.84 -31.59
CA PRO A 45 -38.57 71.01 -30.59
C PRO A 45 -38.98 69.54 -30.56
N GLU A 46 -40.27 69.26 -30.70
CA GLU A 46 -40.81 67.89 -30.65
C GLU A 46 -40.53 67.11 -31.94
N GLU A 47 -40.50 67.81 -33.07
CA GLU A 47 -40.22 67.22 -34.38
C GLU A 47 -38.72 66.91 -34.52
N ALA A 48 -37.84 67.80 -34.03
CA ALA A 48 -36.40 67.59 -33.97
C ALA A 48 -36.03 66.35 -33.15
N ARG A 49 -36.69 66.12 -32.00
CA ARG A 49 -36.51 64.90 -31.19
C ARG A 49 -36.89 63.62 -31.92
N ARG A 50 -38.03 63.65 -32.62
CA ARG A 50 -38.53 62.48 -33.36
C ARG A 50 -37.58 62.15 -34.51
N VAL A 51 -37.15 63.16 -35.26
CA VAL A 51 -36.23 63.00 -36.39
C VAL A 51 -34.84 62.56 -35.94
N ALA A 52 -34.28 63.13 -34.85
CA ALA A 52 -32.99 62.69 -34.30
C ALA A 52 -33.00 61.20 -33.90
N ARG A 53 -34.08 60.73 -33.25
CA ARG A 53 -34.23 59.31 -32.89
C ARG A 53 -34.43 58.39 -34.10
N LEU A 54 -35.12 58.85 -35.13
CA LEU A 54 -35.29 58.10 -36.38
C LEU A 54 -33.96 58.01 -37.15
N HIS A 55 -33.18 59.08 -37.16
CA HIS A 55 -31.93 59.16 -37.91
C HIS A 55 -30.79 58.36 -37.26
N PHE A 56 -30.75 58.31 -35.92
CA PHE A 56 -29.76 57.53 -35.16
C PHE A 56 -29.88 56.02 -35.41
N GLY A 57 -31.04 55.54 -35.88
CA GLY A 57 -31.35 54.12 -35.96
C GLY A 57 -31.57 53.53 -34.56
N GLY A 58 -32.33 52.43 -34.47
CA GLY A 58 -32.81 51.90 -33.18
C GLY A 58 -31.72 51.83 -32.10
N VAL A 59 -31.83 52.68 -31.08
CA VAL A 59 -30.85 52.86 -29.99
C VAL A 59 -30.51 51.53 -29.31
N GLU A 60 -31.50 50.67 -29.13
CA GLU A 60 -31.30 49.35 -28.52
C GLU A 60 -30.46 48.42 -29.40
N ARG A 61 -30.55 48.53 -30.73
CA ARG A 61 -29.75 47.73 -31.66
C ARG A 61 -28.27 48.15 -31.62
N VAL A 62 -28.01 49.44 -31.46
CA VAL A 62 -26.64 49.99 -31.32
C VAL A 62 -26.04 49.56 -29.98
N ARG A 63 -26.82 49.62 -28.88
CA ARG A 63 -26.41 49.08 -27.57
C ARG A 63 -26.07 47.60 -27.64
N GLU A 64 -26.90 46.81 -28.33
CA GLU A 64 -26.72 45.36 -28.45
C GLU A 64 -25.47 45.01 -29.29
N GLN A 65 -25.26 45.69 -30.43
CA GLN A 65 -24.05 45.52 -31.25
C GLN A 65 -22.78 45.93 -30.50
N TYR A 66 -22.85 46.98 -29.69
CA TYR A 66 -21.70 47.47 -28.94
C TYR A 66 -21.36 46.55 -27.75
N ARG A 67 -22.37 45.94 -27.11
CA ARG A 67 -22.18 44.87 -26.10
C ARG A 67 -21.54 43.62 -26.71
N ASP A 68 -22.02 43.16 -27.87
CA ASP A 68 -21.46 42.01 -28.58
C ASP A 68 -20.00 42.24 -29.04
N GLN A 69 -19.61 43.49 -29.31
CA GLN A 69 -18.24 43.86 -29.71
C GLN A 69 -17.28 44.06 -28.52
N ARG A 70 -17.77 44.48 -27.34
CA ARG A 70 -16.95 44.77 -26.14
C ARG A 70 -16.72 43.55 -25.23
N GLY A 71 -17.69 42.65 -25.12
CA GLY A 71 -17.66 41.54 -24.16
C GLY A 71 -16.98 40.27 -24.67
N LEU A 72 -16.79 39.32 -23.74
CA LEU A 72 -16.71 37.90 -24.08
C LEU A 72 -18.09 37.30 -23.77
N PRO A 73 -19.08 37.37 -24.70
CA PRO A 73 -20.47 36.97 -24.42
C PRO A 73 -20.63 35.54 -23.90
N TRP A 74 -19.66 34.67 -24.17
CA TRP A 74 -19.61 33.30 -23.62
C TRP A 74 -19.25 33.25 -22.12
N VAL A 75 -18.49 34.22 -21.59
CA VAL A 75 -18.10 34.33 -20.17
C VAL A 75 -19.24 34.93 -19.34
N GLU A 76 -19.87 36.00 -19.83
CA GLU A 76 -21.02 36.61 -19.16
C GLU A 76 -22.20 35.64 -19.09
N SER A 77 -22.47 34.93 -20.20
CA SER A 77 -23.47 33.86 -20.19
C SER A 77 -23.08 32.72 -19.24
N LEU A 78 -21.79 32.35 -19.16
CA LEU A 78 -21.32 31.33 -18.20
C LEU A 78 -21.58 31.75 -16.76
N TRP A 79 -21.27 33.01 -16.42
CA TRP A 79 -21.44 33.53 -15.07
C TRP A 79 -22.92 33.62 -14.67
N GLN A 80 -23.77 34.06 -15.59
CA GLN A 80 -25.22 34.03 -15.41
C GLN A 80 -25.73 32.60 -15.20
N ASP A 81 -25.27 31.65 -16.02
CA ASP A 81 -25.64 30.23 -15.91
C ASP A 81 -25.18 29.66 -14.54
N ILE A 82 -23.97 29.98 -14.07
CA ILE A 82 -23.46 29.57 -12.74
C ILE A 82 -24.32 30.13 -11.61
N ARG A 83 -24.61 31.44 -11.63
CA ARG A 83 -25.42 32.09 -10.58
C ARG A 83 -26.83 31.48 -10.54
N TYR A 84 -27.41 31.24 -11.71
CA TYR A 84 -28.71 30.59 -11.83
C TYR A 84 -28.67 29.16 -11.30
N THR A 85 -27.66 28.36 -11.66
CA THR A 85 -27.43 27.00 -11.13
C THR A 85 -27.38 27.01 -9.60
N LEU A 86 -26.61 27.90 -8.99
CA LEU A 86 -26.52 27.99 -7.52
C LEU A 86 -27.87 28.33 -6.87
N GLN A 87 -28.62 29.26 -7.46
CA GLN A 87 -29.94 29.63 -6.95
C GLN A 87 -30.96 28.49 -7.13
N SER A 88 -30.89 27.78 -8.25
CA SER A 88 -31.69 26.59 -8.54
C SER A 88 -31.45 25.48 -7.52
N LEU A 89 -30.20 25.23 -7.14
CA LEU A 89 -29.85 24.22 -6.13
C LEU A 89 -30.35 24.60 -4.73
N LYS A 90 -30.27 25.87 -4.34
CA LYS A 90 -30.82 26.37 -3.06
C LYS A 90 -32.32 26.12 -2.91
N GLY A 91 -33.07 26.12 -4.01
CA GLY A 91 -34.51 25.84 -4.01
C GLY A 91 -34.89 24.36 -3.81
N SER A 92 -33.94 23.44 -3.65
CA SER A 92 -34.24 22.01 -3.43
C SER A 92 -33.22 21.33 -2.50
N PRO A 93 -33.18 21.74 -1.22
CA PRO A 93 -32.12 21.35 -0.29
C PRO A 93 -32.04 19.84 -0.06
N VAL A 94 -33.18 19.15 0.09
CA VAL A 94 -33.22 17.69 0.32
C VAL A 94 -32.56 16.93 -0.83
N PHE A 95 -32.87 17.30 -2.07
CA PHE A 95 -32.25 16.70 -3.25
C PHE A 95 -30.73 16.93 -3.27
N VAL A 96 -30.29 18.16 -2.97
CA VAL A 96 -28.86 18.51 -2.94
C VAL A 96 -28.13 17.69 -1.87
N VAL A 97 -28.68 17.60 -0.66
CA VAL A 97 -28.07 16.82 0.43
C VAL A 97 -27.95 15.35 0.04
N LEU A 98 -29.03 14.73 -0.46
CA LEU A 98 -29.00 13.32 -0.86
C LEU A 98 -28.02 13.06 -2.01
N ALA A 99 -27.97 13.96 -3.01
CA ALA A 99 -27.04 13.85 -4.11
C ALA A 99 -25.58 14.01 -3.66
N VAL A 100 -25.28 15.02 -2.84
CA VAL A 100 -23.94 15.29 -2.31
C VAL A 100 -23.46 14.16 -1.41
N LEU A 101 -24.28 13.65 -0.50
CA LEU A 101 -23.91 12.52 0.36
C LEU A 101 -23.64 11.24 -0.45
N SER A 102 -24.48 10.95 -1.44
CA SER A 102 -24.28 9.78 -2.33
C SER A 102 -22.96 9.91 -3.10
N LEU A 103 -22.71 11.08 -3.70
CA LEU A 103 -21.49 11.36 -4.46
C LEU A 103 -20.25 11.39 -3.55
N ALA A 104 -20.37 11.89 -2.32
CA ALA A 104 -19.28 11.91 -1.35
C ALA A 104 -18.82 10.49 -1.00
N LEU A 105 -19.75 9.55 -0.80
CA LEU A 105 -19.41 8.15 -0.58
C LEU A 105 -18.75 7.52 -1.80
N GLY A 106 -19.35 7.69 -3.00
CA GLY A 106 -18.82 7.13 -4.24
C GLY A 106 -17.43 7.68 -4.61
N ILE A 107 -17.30 9.01 -4.70
CA ILE A 107 -16.04 9.68 -5.07
C ILE A 107 -15.00 9.53 -3.94
N GLY A 108 -15.42 9.67 -2.69
CA GLY A 108 -14.52 9.57 -1.53
C GLY A 108 -13.91 8.19 -1.35
N ALA A 109 -14.72 7.12 -1.46
CA ALA A 109 -14.22 5.75 -1.37
C ALA A 109 -13.22 5.42 -2.48
N ASN A 110 -13.52 5.80 -3.74
CA ASN A 110 -12.57 5.60 -4.84
C ASN A 110 -11.29 6.43 -4.65
N THR A 111 -11.40 7.65 -4.13
CA THR A 111 -10.23 8.50 -3.84
C THR A 111 -9.37 7.90 -2.73
N ALA A 112 -9.96 7.29 -1.70
CA ALA A 112 -9.23 6.60 -0.63
C ALA A 112 -8.45 5.40 -1.16
N ILE A 113 -9.12 4.51 -1.90
CA ILE A 113 -8.50 3.31 -2.46
C ILE A 113 -7.43 3.67 -3.48
N PHE A 114 -7.69 4.65 -4.35
CA PHE A 114 -6.69 5.16 -5.28
C PHE A 114 -5.48 5.77 -4.55
N SER A 115 -5.71 6.50 -3.45
CA SER A 115 -4.61 7.07 -2.66
C SER A 115 -3.72 5.99 -2.05
N LEU A 116 -4.29 4.90 -1.54
CA LEU A 116 -3.51 3.75 -1.04
C LEU A 116 -2.82 2.99 -2.17
N PHE A 117 -3.51 2.80 -3.30
CA PHE A 117 -2.92 2.18 -4.48
C PHE A 117 -1.73 2.99 -5.00
N GLU A 118 -1.85 4.31 -5.08
CA GLU A 118 -0.75 5.19 -5.49
C GLU A 118 0.44 5.10 -4.53
N GLN A 119 0.18 5.15 -3.22
CA GLN A 119 1.22 5.12 -2.19
C GLN A 119 1.92 3.76 -2.09
N LEU A 120 1.21 2.65 -2.27
CA LEU A 120 1.75 1.29 -2.13
C LEU A 120 2.26 0.69 -3.45
N MET A 121 1.68 1.06 -4.59
CA MET A 121 2.00 0.46 -5.90
C MET A 121 2.80 1.38 -6.83
N LEU A 122 2.65 2.71 -6.71
CA LEU A 122 3.21 3.64 -7.69
C LEU A 122 4.34 4.50 -7.12
N ARG A 123 4.41 4.65 -5.78
CA ARG A 123 5.47 5.40 -5.12
C ARG A 123 6.79 4.63 -5.22
N THR A 124 7.78 5.24 -5.87
CA THR A 124 9.13 4.69 -5.93
C THR A 124 9.88 4.96 -4.63
N LEU A 125 10.95 4.21 -4.41
CA LEU A 125 11.89 4.47 -3.31
C LEU A 125 12.44 5.90 -3.36
N ARG A 126 12.70 6.47 -2.18
CA ARG A 126 13.37 7.77 -2.01
C ARG A 126 14.89 7.61 -2.07
N VAL A 127 15.36 7.21 -3.24
CA VAL A 127 16.76 6.94 -3.57
C VAL A 127 17.05 7.56 -4.94
N GLU A 128 18.33 7.75 -5.26
CA GLU A 128 18.72 8.27 -6.56
C GLU A 128 18.39 7.25 -7.66
N ASN A 129 17.83 7.71 -8.80
CA ASN A 129 17.48 6.89 -9.97
C ASN A 129 16.90 5.49 -9.65
N PRO A 130 15.73 5.39 -9.00
CA PRO A 130 15.20 4.12 -8.51
C PRO A 130 14.92 3.09 -9.62
N ARG A 131 14.70 3.56 -10.85
CA ARG A 131 14.45 2.69 -12.03
C ARG A 131 15.66 1.85 -12.44
N GLU A 132 16.85 2.25 -12.03
CA GLU A 132 18.10 1.53 -12.30
C GLU A 132 18.40 0.47 -11.23
N LEU A 133 17.66 0.43 -10.13
CA LEU A 133 17.87 -0.56 -9.08
C LEU A 133 17.28 -1.91 -9.48
N VAL A 134 18.03 -2.97 -9.17
CA VAL A 134 17.60 -4.36 -9.34
C VAL A 134 17.98 -5.19 -8.11
N TYR A 135 17.14 -6.16 -7.78
CA TYR A 135 17.43 -7.17 -6.76
C TYR A 135 17.89 -8.46 -7.43
N LEU A 136 18.91 -9.07 -6.84
CA LEU A 136 19.40 -10.36 -7.29
C LEU A 136 18.72 -11.44 -6.46
N TYR A 137 18.24 -12.48 -7.15
CA TYR A 137 17.79 -13.73 -6.55
C TYR A 137 18.56 -14.84 -7.21
N SER A 138 19.21 -15.68 -6.42
CA SER A 138 19.63 -16.98 -6.94
C SER A 138 18.40 -17.87 -6.98
N GLU A 139 18.23 -18.82 -7.89
CA GLU A 139 17.16 -19.82 -7.75
C GLU A 139 17.77 -21.21 -7.88
N GLY A 140 17.12 -22.20 -7.26
CA GLY A 140 17.50 -23.60 -7.32
C GLY A 140 17.94 -24.20 -5.97
N PRO A 141 18.40 -25.45 -5.97
CA PRO A 141 18.65 -26.19 -4.74
C PRO A 141 19.84 -25.61 -3.95
N TRP A 142 19.82 -25.78 -2.63
CA TRP A 142 20.88 -25.33 -1.72
C TRP A 142 21.24 -26.44 -0.73
N GLN A 143 22.55 -26.64 -0.50
CA GLN A 143 23.04 -27.58 0.52
C GLN A 143 23.90 -26.84 1.55
N GLY A 144 23.27 -26.46 2.66
CA GLY A 144 23.89 -25.69 3.74
C GLY A 144 22.83 -24.93 4.52
N SER A 145 23.28 -23.97 5.33
CA SER A 145 22.39 -23.10 6.08
C SER A 145 21.93 -21.96 5.18
N MET A 146 20.62 -21.75 5.06
CA MET A 146 20.03 -20.66 4.30
C MET A 146 19.03 -19.93 5.17
N SER A 147 19.19 -18.61 5.28
CA SER A 147 18.28 -17.74 6.00
C SER A 147 17.78 -16.64 5.07
N SER A 148 16.46 -16.49 4.98
CA SER A 148 15.81 -15.39 4.29
C SER A 148 15.06 -14.54 5.32
N ASP A 149 15.17 -13.24 5.19
CA ASP A 149 14.42 -12.26 5.99
C ASP A 149 13.16 -11.76 5.24
N GLU A 150 12.72 -12.45 4.17
CA GLU A 150 11.56 -12.10 3.34
C GLU A 150 11.06 -13.24 2.40
N ASP A 151 9.86 -13.06 1.81
CA ASP A 151 9.30 -13.94 0.77
C ASP A 151 10.18 -13.94 -0.50
N GLY A 152 10.81 -15.07 -0.85
CA GLY A 152 11.44 -15.22 -2.17
C GLY A 152 12.71 -16.08 -2.31
N GLY A 153 13.32 -16.60 -1.24
CA GLY A 153 14.51 -17.46 -1.34
C GLY A 153 15.74 -16.80 -1.99
N PRO A 154 16.78 -17.62 -2.25
CA PRO A 154 18.11 -17.64 -1.63
C PRO A 154 18.84 -16.30 -1.52
N SER A 155 19.34 -16.07 -0.30
CA SER A 155 20.16 -14.93 0.12
C SER A 155 21.63 -15.33 -0.01
N PHE A 156 22.45 -14.60 -0.74
CA PHE A 156 23.83 -14.97 -1.08
C PHE A 156 24.72 -15.13 0.16
N SER A 157 25.80 -15.91 0.05
CA SER A 157 26.84 -15.93 1.07
C SER A 157 27.72 -14.68 0.99
N TYR A 158 28.36 -14.30 2.10
CA TYR A 158 29.27 -13.13 2.10
C TYR A 158 30.44 -13.28 1.12
N PRO A 159 31.11 -14.44 1.00
CA PRO A 159 32.15 -14.62 0.00
C PRO A 159 31.63 -14.52 -1.44
N MET A 160 30.44 -15.07 -1.71
CA MET A 160 29.78 -14.95 -3.02
C MET A 160 29.47 -13.49 -3.35
N PHE A 161 28.94 -12.72 -2.39
CA PHE A 161 28.74 -11.28 -2.55
C PHE A 161 30.02 -10.56 -2.93
N ARG A 162 31.12 -10.75 -2.18
CA ARG A 162 32.38 -10.05 -2.44
C ARG A 162 33.00 -10.44 -3.79
N ALA A 163 32.90 -11.72 -4.18
CA ALA A 163 33.35 -12.16 -5.50
C ALA A 163 32.54 -11.50 -6.63
N LEU A 164 31.21 -11.52 -6.54
CA LEU A 164 30.34 -10.85 -7.52
C LEU A 164 30.58 -9.33 -7.53
N GLN A 165 30.83 -8.70 -6.38
CA GLN A 165 31.11 -7.27 -6.28
C GLN A 165 32.39 -6.88 -7.04
N GLN A 166 33.40 -7.77 -7.04
CA GLN A 166 34.67 -7.55 -7.74
C GLN A 166 34.58 -7.82 -9.25
N GLU A 167 33.81 -8.82 -9.65
CA GLU A 167 33.73 -9.29 -11.05
C GLU A 167 32.51 -8.75 -11.82
N GLN A 168 31.69 -7.90 -11.20
CA GLN A 168 30.51 -7.35 -11.86
C GLN A 168 30.87 -6.43 -13.03
N THR A 169 30.22 -6.67 -14.18
CA THR A 169 30.28 -5.79 -15.36
C THR A 169 29.03 -4.96 -15.61
N PRO A 170 27.79 -5.42 -15.32
CA PRO A 170 26.60 -4.69 -15.76
C PRO A 170 26.17 -3.55 -14.81
N PHE A 171 26.77 -3.46 -13.61
CA PHE A 171 26.31 -2.57 -12.55
C PHE A 171 27.27 -1.39 -12.32
N ALA A 172 26.70 -0.25 -11.92
CA ALA A 172 27.46 0.87 -11.36
C ALA A 172 27.94 0.55 -9.93
N GLY A 173 27.27 -0.37 -9.24
CA GLY A 173 27.67 -0.92 -7.96
C GLY A 173 26.77 -2.08 -7.54
N LEU A 174 27.26 -2.88 -6.60
CA LEU A 174 26.56 -3.99 -5.96
C LEU A 174 26.73 -3.87 -4.44
N ALA A 175 25.63 -3.85 -3.70
CA ALA A 175 25.60 -3.76 -2.24
C ALA A 175 24.87 -4.97 -1.64
N ALA A 176 25.24 -5.31 -0.41
CA ALA A 176 24.60 -6.34 0.38
C ALA A 176 23.91 -5.72 1.58
N ALA A 177 22.79 -6.31 1.97
CA ALA A 177 22.10 -5.90 3.18
C ALA A 177 21.23 -7.03 3.75
N ARG A 178 20.91 -6.96 5.04
CA ARG A 178 20.02 -7.90 5.74
C ARG A 178 19.26 -7.24 6.86
N ASN A 179 18.00 -7.61 7.04
CA ASN A 179 17.17 -7.13 8.12
C ASN A 179 17.39 -8.07 9.29
N GLN A 180 17.70 -7.47 10.41
CA GLN A 180 17.94 -8.15 11.66
C GLN A 180 17.20 -7.44 12.76
N THR A 181 17.04 -8.13 13.86
CA THR A 181 16.60 -7.55 15.11
C THR A 181 17.70 -7.70 16.12
N GLY A 182 17.94 -6.66 16.90
CA GLY A 182 18.98 -6.68 17.92
C GLY A 182 18.54 -6.00 19.20
N ASN A 183 19.23 -6.35 20.28
CA ASN A 183 19.11 -5.65 21.55
C ASN A 183 20.00 -4.41 21.51
N VAL A 184 19.43 -3.25 21.79
CA VAL A 184 20.13 -1.97 21.84
C VAL A 184 20.05 -1.42 23.23
N VAL A 185 21.19 -1.08 23.83
CA VAL A 185 21.26 -0.41 25.13
C VAL A 185 21.83 0.99 24.94
N TYR A 186 21.08 1.99 25.38
CA TYR A 186 21.50 3.39 25.40
C TYR A 186 21.11 4.01 26.74
N GLU A 187 22.06 4.66 27.42
CA GLU A 187 21.86 5.27 28.74
C GLU A 187 21.17 4.34 29.77
N GLY A 188 21.48 3.04 29.73
CA GLY A 188 20.93 2.03 30.63
C GLY A 188 19.52 1.54 30.27
N GLN A 189 18.92 2.03 29.19
CA GLN A 189 17.64 1.54 28.67
C GLN A 189 17.88 0.53 27.55
N ALA A 190 17.37 -0.69 27.73
CA ALA A 190 17.41 -1.74 26.72
C ALA A 190 16.14 -1.69 25.85
N SER A 191 16.31 -1.79 24.53
CA SER A 191 15.21 -1.86 23.58
C SER A 191 15.48 -2.84 22.45
N TYR A 192 14.47 -3.65 22.12
CA TYR A 192 14.48 -4.49 20.93
C TYR A 192 14.21 -3.66 19.68
N THR A 193 15.12 -3.72 18.71
CA THR A 193 15.24 -2.69 17.67
C THR A 193 15.42 -3.33 16.29
N GLN A 194 14.85 -2.71 15.24
CA GLN A 194 15.03 -3.17 13.85
C GLN A 194 16.36 -2.65 13.31
N ILE A 195 17.22 -3.54 12.83
CA ILE A 195 18.58 -3.24 12.39
C ILE A 195 18.73 -3.66 10.94
N ARG A 196 19.14 -2.72 10.08
CA ARG A 196 19.57 -3.04 8.72
C ARG A 196 21.08 -3.20 8.70
N LEU A 197 21.52 -4.42 8.44
CA LEU A 197 22.90 -4.68 8.08
C LEU A 197 23.15 -4.17 6.68
N VAL A 198 24.24 -3.43 6.48
CA VAL A 198 24.55 -2.78 5.21
C VAL A 198 26.02 -2.97 4.85
N SER A 199 26.32 -3.20 3.58
CA SER A 199 27.70 -3.17 3.09
C SER A 199 28.23 -1.74 3.04
N GLY A 200 29.55 -1.60 3.00
CA GLY A 200 30.23 -0.29 3.00
C GLY A 200 29.72 0.67 1.92
N ASN A 201 29.44 0.19 0.72
CA ASN A 201 28.91 1.00 -0.39
C ASN A 201 27.39 1.16 -0.42
N TYR A 202 26.63 0.72 0.59
CA TYR A 202 25.17 0.68 0.54
C TYR A 202 24.54 2.08 0.34
N PHE A 203 24.92 3.06 1.17
CA PHE A 203 24.35 4.41 1.09
C PHE A 203 24.77 5.14 -0.18
N SER A 204 26.02 4.99 -0.60
CA SER A 204 26.54 5.59 -1.83
C SER A 204 25.90 4.99 -3.07
N LEU A 205 25.67 3.67 -3.10
CA LEU A 205 24.94 3.01 -4.18
C LEU A 205 23.52 3.53 -4.30
N LEU A 206 22.82 3.77 -3.18
CA LEU A 206 21.45 4.29 -3.16
C LEU A 206 21.38 5.82 -3.37
N GLY A 207 22.52 6.53 -3.35
CA GLY A 207 22.56 8.00 -3.47
C GLY A 207 21.91 8.70 -2.27
N VAL A 208 22.06 8.13 -1.07
CA VAL A 208 21.45 8.65 0.17
C VAL A 208 22.48 9.43 0.98
N ALA A 209 22.24 10.73 1.15
CA ALA A 209 23.05 11.59 2.00
C ALA A 209 22.63 11.49 3.48
N PRO A 210 23.55 11.71 4.44
CA PRO A 210 23.17 11.82 5.85
C PRO A 210 22.36 13.10 6.10
N ALA A 211 21.38 13.03 7.00
CA ALA A 211 20.75 14.22 7.59
C ALA A 211 21.69 14.91 8.60
N LEU A 212 22.53 14.12 9.27
CA LEU A 212 23.51 14.58 10.26
C LEU A 212 24.73 13.65 10.26
N GLY A 213 25.94 14.19 10.38
CA GLY A 213 27.18 13.39 10.45
C GLY A 213 27.55 12.76 9.11
N ARG A 214 27.95 11.48 9.14
CA ARG A 214 28.29 10.67 7.96
C ARG A 214 27.54 9.35 7.93
N VAL A 215 27.45 8.75 6.75
CA VAL A 215 26.93 7.38 6.56
C VAL A 215 28.06 6.35 6.63
N VAL A 216 27.70 5.07 6.67
CA VAL A 216 28.64 3.94 6.55
C VAL A 216 29.34 3.99 5.18
N ASP A 217 30.65 3.72 5.18
CA ASP A 217 31.47 3.60 3.97
C ASP A 217 32.27 2.27 3.94
N GLU A 218 33.07 2.05 2.87
CA GLU A 218 33.91 0.85 2.70
C GLU A 218 35.06 0.73 3.71
N ALA A 219 35.43 1.78 4.44
CA ALA A 219 36.44 1.68 5.50
C ALA A 219 35.82 1.16 6.81
N ASP A 220 34.54 1.45 7.04
CA ASP A 220 33.79 0.95 8.20
C ASP A 220 33.38 -0.53 8.05
N ASP A 221 33.17 -1.01 6.82
CA ASP A 221 32.77 -2.38 6.52
C ASP A 221 33.97 -3.30 6.23
N GLN A 222 34.99 -3.24 7.09
CA GLN A 222 36.15 -4.11 7.06
C GLN A 222 36.26 -4.95 8.32
N VAL A 223 36.82 -6.14 8.18
CA VAL A 223 37.13 -7.01 9.33
C VAL A 223 38.08 -6.26 10.27
N GLY A 224 37.70 -6.12 11.54
CA GLY A 224 38.49 -5.40 12.53
C GLY A 224 38.36 -3.87 12.50
N ALA A 225 37.48 -3.29 11.68
CA ALA A 225 37.19 -1.84 11.69
C ALA A 225 36.62 -1.37 13.04
N GLN A 226 36.40 -0.07 13.24
CA GLN A 226 35.69 0.40 14.43
C GLN A 226 34.19 0.08 14.32
N GLY A 227 33.54 -0.30 15.43
CA GLY A 227 32.09 -0.46 15.47
C GLY A 227 31.37 0.88 15.32
N VAL A 228 30.65 1.05 14.22
CA VAL A 228 29.90 2.28 13.91
C VAL A 228 28.43 1.97 13.62
N VAL A 229 27.58 2.97 13.83
CA VAL A 229 26.14 2.89 13.56
C VAL A 229 25.61 4.20 13.00
N VAL A 230 24.67 4.10 12.07
CA VAL A 230 23.88 5.23 11.59
C VAL A 230 22.45 5.07 12.12
N LEU A 231 21.87 6.13 12.69
CA LEU A 231 20.49 6.09 13.15
C LEU A 231 19.52 6.30 11.98
N GLY A 232 18.42 5.57 11.96
CA GLY A 232 17.25 5.92 11.16
C GLY A 232 16.68 7.25 11.63
N HIS A 233 16.31 8.13 10.70
CA HIS A 233 15.83 9.48 11.03
C HIS A 233 14.64 9.48 12.01
N ARG A 234 13.70 8.55 11.83
CA ARG A 234 12.54 8.37 12.72
C ARG A 234 12.94 7.94 14.12
N HIS A 235 13.91 7.02 14.22
CA HIS A 235 14.40 6.54 15.51
C HIS A 235 15.13 7.66 16.26
N TRP A 236 15.97 8.41 15.57
CA TRP A 236 16.61 9.62 16.11
C TRP A 236 15.58 10.65 16.60
N ALA A 237 14.56 10.96 15.80
CA ALA A 237 13.54 11.93 16.20
C ALA A 237 12.70 11.47 17.40
N SER A 238 12.33 10.18 17.47
CA SER A 238 11.44 9.65 18.50
C SER A 238 12.14 9.23 19.79
N ARG A 239 13.34 8.64 19.71
CA ARG A 239 14.10 8.13 20.87
C ARG A 239 15.16 9.08 21.37
N PHE A 240 15.77 9.86 20.47
CA PHE A 240 16.84 10.80 20.80
C PHE A 240 16.37 12.26 20.75
N GLY A 241 15.07 12.50 20.59
CA GLY A 241 14.47 13.84 20.59
C GLY A 241 14.98 14.76 19.47
N ALA A 242 15.48 14.19 18.38
CA ALA A 242 16.19 14.91 17.32
C ALA A 242 17.41 15.72 17.82
N ASP A 243 18.09 15.26 18.89
CA ASP A 243 19.29 15.90 19.44
C ASP A 243 20.49 15.74 18.47
N PRO A 244 21.07 16.83 17.93
CA PRO A 244 22.28 16.74 17.11
C PRO A 244 23.52 16.32 17.92
N GLY A 245 23.48 16.45 19.25
CA GLY A 245 24.53 16.01 20.17
C GLY A 245 24.66 14.49 20.31
N VAL A 246 23.90 13.72 19.53
CA VAL A 246 23.96 12.25 19.49
C VAL A 246 25.22 11.71 18.79
N LEU A 247 25.87 12.52 17.95
CA LEU A 247 27.09 12.12 17.24
C LEU A 247 28.22 11.78 18.21
N ASN A 248 29.01 10.77 17.86
CA ASN A 248 30.13 10.23 18.63
C ASN A 248 29.76 9.67 20.01
N ARG A 249 28.46 9.55 20.35
CA ARG A 249 28.02 8.81 21.53
C ARG A 249 28.11 7.30 21.26
N SER A 250 28.34 6.56 22.34
CA SER A 250 28.37 5.10 22.29
C SER A 250 26.98 4.52 22.58
N ILE A 251 26.57 3.55 21.78
CA ILE A 251 25.44 2.64 22.06
C ILE A 251 25.97 1.22 22.13
N GLN A 252 25.29 0.33 22.87
CA GLN A 252 25.59 -1.09 22.79
C GLN A 252 24.57 -1.77 21.87
N VAL A 253 25.07 -2.54 20.91
CA VAL A 253 24.25 -3.37 20.03
C VAL A 253 24.68 -4.81 20.25
N ASN A 254 23.77 -5.65 20.77
CA ASN A 254 24.07 -7.04 21.16
C ASN A 254 25.32 -7.15 22.05
N GLY A 255 25.40 -6.30 23.09
CA GLY A 255 26.54 -6.25 24.00
C GLY A 255 27.81 -5.57 23.46
N ALA A 256 27.91 -5.33 22.16
CA ALA A 256 29.09 -4.69 21.56
C ALA A 256 28.96 -3.17 21.49
N PRO A 257 29.97 -2.40 21.93
CA PRO A 257 29.96 -0.95 21.85
C PRO A 257 30.13 -0.49 20.39
N MET A 258 29.22 0.36 19.93
CA MET A 258 29.27 1.02 18.63
C MET A 258 29.16 2.53 18.79
N THR A 259 29.77 3.28 17.88
CA THR A 259 29.77 4.74 17.88
C THR A 259 28.77 5.28 16.87
N ILE A 260 27.91 6.22 17.29
CA ILE A 260 26.96 6.87 16.39
C ILE A 260 27.71 7.85 15.49
N ILE A 261 27.77 7.57 14.20
CA ILE A 261 28.51 8.39 13.21
C ILE A 261 27.59 9.31 12.40
N GLY A 262 26.29 9.06 12.40
CA GLY A 262 25.33 9.89 11.67
C GLY A 262 23.88 9.46 11.77
N VAL A 263 23.03 10.19 11.06
CA VAL A 263 21.59 9.96 10.92
C VAL A 263 21.26 9.91 9.42
N ALA A 264 20.50 8.91 9.00
CA ALA A 264 20.07 8.76 7.61
C ALA A 264 19.13 9.90 7.16
N ALA A 265 19.00 10.12 5.84
CA ALA A 265 18.14 11.15 5.27
C ALA A 265 16.70 11.07 5.76
N GLU A 266 16.04 12.22 5.88
CA GLU A 266 14.62 12.28 6.20
C GLU A 266 13.77 11.52 5.16
N GLY A 267 13.01 10.55 5.65
CA GLY A 267 12.11 9.74 4.84
C GLY A 267 12.80 8.74 3.91
N PHE A 268 14.12 8.55 4.04
CA PHE A 268 14.74 7.28 3.66
C PHE A 268 14.46 6.25 4.77
N ALA A 269 13.97 5.07 4.38
CA ALA A 269 13.73 3.96 5.28
C ALA A 269 14.72 2.82 4.98
N SER A 270 14.62 2.24 3.79
CA SER A 270 15.60 1.30 3.27
C SER A 270 15.34 1.14 1.76
N GLU A 271 16.07 0.25 1.12
CA GLU A 271 15.73 -0.27 -0.19
C GLU A 271 14.50 -1.19 -0.15
N ARG A 272 13.94 -1.48 1.03
CA ARG A 272 12.77 -2.35 1.20
C ARG A 272 11.51 -1.58 1.58
N THR A 273 10.40 -2.28 1.40
CA THR A 273 9.06 -1.87 1.83
C THR A 273 8.73 -2.49 3.18
N GLY A 274 7.94 -1.80 4.01
CA GLY A 274 7.53 -2.29 5.33
C GLY A 274 8.08 -1.47 6.48
N VAL A 275 8.43 -2.14 7.58
CA VAL A 275 8.90 -1.49 8.82
C VAL A 275 10.29 -0.88 8.57
N PRO A 276 10.48 0.43 8.80
CA PRO A 276 11.77 1.07 8.62
C PRO A 276 12.76 0.57 9.67
N PRO A 277 14.05 0.38 9.33
CA PRO A 277 15.08 0.09 10.31
C PRO A 277 15.30 1.30 11.22
N ASP A 278 15.55 1.01 12.48
CA ASP A 278 15.92 1.99 13.49
C ASP A 278 17.42 2.31 13.43
N LEU A 279 18.25 1.32 13.06
CA LEU A 279 19.71 1.43 12.97
C LEU A 279 20.23 0.82 11.67
N TYR A 280 21.33 1.36 11.14
CA TYR A 280 22.13 0.74 10.08
C TYR A 280 23.52 0.40 10.62
N VAL A 281 23.92 -0.85 10.46
CA VAL A 281 25.18 -1.40 11.01
C VAL A 281 25.96 -2.08 9.89
N PRO A 282 27.29 -1.92 9.81
CA PRO A 282 28.11 -2.64 8.83
C PRO A 282 27.95 -4.17 8.93
N VAL A 283 27.83 -4.84 7.79
CA VAL A 283 27.67 -6.31 7.68
C VAL A 283 28.80 -7.04 8.42
N THR A 284 30.04 -6.59 8.24
CA THR A 284 31.22 -7.18 8.89
C THR A 284 31.15 -7.11 10.42
N LYS A 285 30.64 -6.00 10.97
CA LYS A 285 30.52 -5.82 12.43
C LYS A 285 29.48 -6.72 13.06
N TRP A 286 28.36 -6.92 12.39
CA TRP A 286 27.32 -7.81 12.91
C TRP A 286 27.84 -9.23 13.12
N ILE A 287 28.66 -9.75 12.20
CA ILE A 287 29.21 -11.11 12.33
C ILE A 287 30.22 -11.22 13.47
N GLU A 288 31.00 -10.18 13.76
CA GLU A 288 31.86 -10.16 14.95
C GLU A 288 31.03 -10.27 16.24
N THR A 289 29.79 -9.75 16.22
CA THR A 289 28.84 -9.84 17.33
C THR A 289 27.91 -11.05 17.26
N ASP A 290 27.93 -11.82 16.17
CA ASP A 290 27.04 -12.96 15.96
C ASP A 290 27.57 -14.21 16.66
N VAL A 291 26.83 -14.62 17.68
CA VAL A 291 27.11 -15.75 18.56
C VAL A 291 27.07 -17.09 17.81
N ASN A 292 26.38 -17.16 16.66
CA ASN A 292 26.25 -18.39 15.88
C ASN A 292 27.49 -18.71 15.02
N ARG A 293 28.52 -17.84 15.01
CA ARG A 293 29.88 -18.10 14.49
C ARG A 293 29.98 -18.77 13.11
N GLU A 294 28.97 -18.66 12.25
CA GLU A 294 29.12 -18.93 10.83
C GLU A 294 29.83 -17.72 10.21
N GLY A 295 31.16 -17.67 10.39
CA GLY A 295 31.97 -16.49 10.07
C GLY A 295 31.82 -16.03 8.61
N LEU A 296 32.27 -14.80 8.33
CA LEU A 296 32.24 -14.16 6.99
C LEU A 296 32.80 -15.06 5.87
N GLY A 297 33.65 -16.04 6.19
CA GLY A 297 34.23 -16.99 5.23
C GLY A 297 33.36 -18.20 4.88
N ASN A 298 32.23 -18.44 5.56
CA ASN A 298 31.40 -19.62 5.30
C ASN A 298 30.60 -19.47 4.00
N ARG A 299 31.06 -20.11 2.92
CA ARG A 299 30.38 -20.09 1.60
C ARG A 299 29.03 -20.83 1.62
N ARG A 300 28.85 -21.77 2.55
CA ARG A 300 27.62 -22.56 2.72
C ARG A 300 26.56 -21.88 3.60
N TYR A 301 26.85 -20.68 4.10
CA TYR A 301 25.88 -19.84 4.79
C TYR A 301 25.32 -18.77 3.85
N ALA A 302 24.09 -18.97 3.40
CA ALA A 302 23.36 -18.10 2.48
C ALA A 302 22.42 -17.19 3.27
N TRP A 303 22.73 -15.89 3.39
CA TRP A 303 22.00 -15.01 4.33
C TRP A 303 21.87 -13.54 3.88
N LEU A 304 22.59 -13.09 2.85
CA LEU A 304 22.57 -11.70 2.38
C LEU A 304 21.60 -11.47 1.23
N THR A 305 20.85 -10.37 1.31
CA THR A 305 20.14 -9.83 0.16
C THR A 305 21.07 -8.92 -0.62
N LEU A 306 21.07 -9.05 -1.95
CA LEU A 306 21.86 -8.20 -2.83
C LEU A 306 20.98 -7.23 -3.62
N VAL A 307 21.45 -5.98 -3.70
CA VAL A 307 20.87 -4.91 -4.51
C VAL A 307 21.96 -4.31 -5.39
N ALA A 308 21.65 -4.09 -6.65
CA ALA A 308 22.57 -3.50 -7.61
C ALA A 308 21.94 -2.31 -8.32
N ARG A 309 22.79 -1.42 -8.84
CA ARG A 309 22.39 -0.33 -9.73
C ARG A 309 22.88 -0.63 -11.13
N LEU A 310 21.99 -0.70 -12.10
CA LEU A 310 22.33 -0.84 -13.51
C LEU A 310 23.15 0.37 -14.01
N LYS A 311 24.11 0.11 -14.91
CA LYS A 311 24.76 1.21 -15.65
C LYS A 311 23.73 1.94 -16.53
N PRO A 312 23.93 3.24 -16.82
CA PRO A 312 23.05 3.98 -17.71
C PRO A 312 22.87 3.27 -19.06
N GLY A 313 21.61 3.04 -19.47
CA GLY A 313 21.27 2.36 -20.73
C GLY A 313 21.32 0.83 -20.71
N MET A 314 21.67 0.21 -19.58
CA MET A 314 21.64 -1.24 -19.41
C MET A 314 20.19 -1.73 -19.18
N THR A 315 19.78 -2.80 -19.85
CA THR A 315 18.47 -3.44 -19.59
C THR A 315 18.61 -4.57 -18.58
N VAL A 316 17.50 -4.90 -17.89
CA VAL A 316 17.48 -5.98 -16.89
C VAL A 316 17.88 -7.31 -17.53
N GLU A 317 17.39 -7.61 -18.72
CA GLU A 317 17.63 -8.86 -19.43
C GLU A 317 19.11 -9.03 -19.83
N ARG A 318 19.75 -7.94 -20.28
CA ARG A 318 21.18 -7.95 -20.62
C ARG A 318 22.04 -8.08 -19.36
N ALA A 319 21.71 -7.32 -18.32
CA ALA A 319 22.41 -7.40 -17.04
C ALA A 319 22.31 -8.79 -16.41
N GLU A 320 21.16 -9.47 -16.55
CA GLU A 320 20.95 -10.83 -16.07
C GLU A 320 21.86 -11.82 -16.80
N VAL A 321 21.99 -11.71 -18.12
CA VAL A 321 22.92 -12.55 -18.89
C VAL A 321 24.38 -12.30 -18.47
N GLU A 322 24.78 -11.04 -18.33
CA GLU A 322 26.15 -10.67 -17.97
C GLU A 322 26.55 -11.11 -16.55
N ILE A 323 25.70 -10.89 -15.54
CA ILE A 323 26.03 -11.28 -14.15
C ILE A 323 26.07 -12.79 -13.95
N ASN A 324 25.33 -13.55 -14.77
CA ASN A 324 25.36 -15.01 -14.71
C ASN A 324 26.71 -15.61 -15.16
N VAL A 325 27.58 -14.85 -15.84
CA VAL A 325 28.92 -15.31 -16.23
C VAL A 325 29.84 -15.48 -15.00
N PRO A 326 30.15 -14.44 -14.21
CA PRO A 326 30.94 -14.61 -12.98
C PRO A 326 30.22 -15.46 -11.94
N TYR A 327 28.88 -15.40 -11.88
CA TYR A 327 28.11 -16.25 -10.98
C TYR A 327 28.31 -17.75 -11.21
N ARG A 328 28.35 -18.21 -12.48
CA ARG A 328 28.63 -19.62 -12.79
C ARG A 328 30.00 -20.08 -12.29
N ALA A 329 31.02 -19.23 -12.41
CA ALA A 329 32.35 -19.54 -11.88
C ALA A 329 32.31 -19.71 -10.35
N GLN A 330 31.56 -18.86 -9.65
CA GLN A 330 31.41 -18.96 -8.20
C GLN A 330 30.54 -20.15 -7.77
N VAL A 331 29.53 -20.52 -8.57
CA VAL A 331 28.73 -21.74 -8.33
C VAL A 331 29.61 -22.99 -8.46
N GLU A 332 30.58 -23.02 -9.37
CA GLU A 332 31.50 -24.17 -9.47
C GLU A 332 32.40 -24.29 -8.23
N VAL A 333 32.93 -23.16 -7.73
CA VAL A 333 33.68 -23.14 -6.46
C VAL A 333 32.83 -23.64 -5.29
N ASP A 334 31.56 -23.22 -5.22
CA ASP A 334 30.65 -23.70 -4.18
C ASP A 334 30.29 -25.18 -4.36
N ALA A 335 30.22 -25.67 -5.60
CA ALA A 335 29.93 -27.06 -5.93
C ALA A 335 31.05 -28.03 -5.50
N GLU A 336 32.32 -27.61 -5.58
CA GLU A 336 33.47 -28.38 -5.10
C GLU A 336 33.46 -28.59 -3.57
N LEU A 337 32.73 -27.74 -2.84
CA LEU A 337 32.60 -27.83 -1.38
C LEU A 337 31.44 -28.73 -0.93
N LEU A 338 30.66 -29.26 -1.86
CA LEU A 338 29.53 -30.15 -1.59
C LEU A 338 30.04 -31.58 -1.39
N ASN A 339 29.83 -32.14 -0.20
CA ASN A 339 30.17 -33.52 0.13
C ASN A 339 28.91 -34.38 0.10
N GLN A 340 29.04 -35.63 -0.35
CA GLN A 340 28.00 -36.67 -0.27
C GLN A 340 26.69 -36.31 -0.98
N THR A 341 26.78 -35.73 -2.17
CA THR A 341 25.66 -35.21 -2.94
C THR A 341 25.41 -36.04 -4.19
N SER A 342 24.14 -36.27 -4.54
CA SER A 342 23.77 -37.01 -5.75
C SER A 342 24.22 -36.29 -7.03
N ALA A 343 24.48 -37.05 -8.09
CA ALA A 343 24.84 -36.48 -9.40
C ALA A 343 23.73 -35.53 -9.93
N ARG A 344 22.47 -35.86 -9.65
CA ARG A 344 21.31 -35.05 -10.02
C ARG A 344 21.28 -33.72 -9.28
N PHE A 345 21.43 -33.72 -7.95
CA PHE A 345 21.48 -32.47 -7.19
C PHE A 345 22.63 -31.59 -7.66
N LEU A 346 23.81 -32.17 -7.92
CA LEU A 346 24.96 -31.41 -8.39
C LEU A 346 24.71 -30.76 -9.76
N GLU A 347 24.02 -31.45 -10.66
CA GLU A 347 23.58 -30.90 -11.95
C GLU A 347 22.57 -29.75 -11.75
N GLU A 348 21.55 -29.95 -10.90
CA GLU A 348 20.57 -28.92 -10.58
C GLU A 348 21.22 -27.70 -9.88
N PHE A 349 22.19 -27.92 -8.98
CA PHE A 349 22.98 -26.89 -8.31
C PHE A 349 23.86 -26.09 -9.28
N ARG A 350 24.53 -26.77 -10.23
CA ARG A 350 25.30 -26.10 -11.29
C ARG A 350 24.43 -25.35 -12.29
N SER A 351 23.17 -25.78 -12.45
CA SER A 351 22.21 -25.12 -13.35
C SER A 351 21.64 -23.80 -12.80
N ARG A 352 21.94 -23.47 -11.53
CA ARG A 352 21.44 -22.27 -10.85
C ARG A 352 21.82 -21.01 -11.60
N LYS A 353 20.92 -20.04 -11.55
CA LYS A 353 21.09 -18.73 -12.20
C LYS A 353 20.63 -17.63 -11.27
N ILE A 354 21.24 -16.46 -11.44
CA ILE A 354 20.72 -15.22 -10.89
C ILE A 354 19.57 -14.74 -11.77
N ARG A 355 18.45 -14.38 -11.16
CA ARG A 355 17.40 -13.56 -11.76
C ARG A 355 17.42 -12.16 -11.19
N LEU A 356 17.13 -11.19 -12.06
CA LEU A 356 17.03 -9.78 -11.66
C LEU A 356 15.58 -9.34 -11.61
N GLU A 357 15.12 -8.88 -10.45
CA GLU A 357 13.82 -8.20 -10.34
C GLU A 357 14.01 -6.67 -10.30
N PRO A 358 13.18 -5.89 -11.03
CA PRO A 358 13.20 -4.43 -10.93
C PRO A 358 12.95 -3.93 -9.51
N GLY A 359 13.86 -3.08 -9.00
CA GLY A 359 13.90 -2.67 -7.60
C GLY A 359 13.28 -1.31 -7.28
N GLN A 360 12.73 -0.60 -8.27
CA GLN A 360 12.28 0.80 -8.12
C GLN A 360 11.20 1.04 -7.07
N TYR A 361 10.44 -0.01 -6.72
CA TYR A 361 9.35 0.04 -5.74
C TYR A 361 9.73 -0.54 -4.38
N GLY A 362 11.01 -0.91 -4.22
CA GLY A 362 11.52 -1.60 -3.06
C GLY A 362 11.26 -3.10 -3.06
N ARG A 363 12.12 -3.82 -2.34
CA ARG A 363 11.96 -5.27 -2.12
C ARG A 363 10.95 -5.51 -0.99
N GLY A 364 10.21 -6.60 -1.08
CA GLY A 364 9.26 -7.03 -0.06
C GLY A 364 7.91 -7.50 -0.61
N GLY A 365 7.26 -8.38 0.16
CA GLY A 365 5.98 -8.99 -0.18
C GLY A 365 4.79 -8.02 -0.13
N LEU A 366 4.91 -6.87 0.57
CA LEU A 366 3.77 -5.98 0.81
C LEU A 366 3.05 -5.55 -0.47
N ARG A 367 3.80 -5.21 -1.53
CA ARG A 367 3.21 -4.87 -2.83
C ARG A 367 2.46 -6.05 -3.44
N LYS A 368 3.10 -7.23 -3.48
CA LYS A 368 2.52 -8.48 -4.03
C LYS A 368 1.27 -8.90 -3.23
N SER A 369 1.32 -8.83 -1.90
CA SER A 369 0.22 -9.17 -0.98
C SER A 369 -0.93 -8.15 -1.00
N ALA A 370 -0.64 -6.86 -1.18
CA ALA A 370 -1.67 -5.81 -1.22
C ALA A 370 -2.32 -5.65 -2.60
N ALA A 371 -1.67 -6.12 -3.68
CA ALA A 371 -2.17 -5.96 -5.05
C ALA A 371 -3.58 -6.54 -5.24
N SER A 372 -3.81 -7.81 -4.90
CA SER A 372 -5.11 -8.47 -5.11
C SER A 372 -6.24 -7.87 -4.25
N PRO A 373 -6.05 -7.59 -2.94
CA PRO A 373 -7.06 -6.90 -2.15
C PRO A 373 -7.38 -5.50 -2.67
N LEU A 374 -6.36 -4.70 -3.04
CA LEU A 374 -6.58 -3.33 -3.53
C LEU A 374 -7.30 -3.31 -4.89
N THR A 375 -7.00 -4.23 -5.80
CA THR A 375 -7.70 -4.32 -7.08
C THR A 375 -9.16 -4.72 -6.90
N LEU A 376 -9.44 -5.67 -6.01
CA LEU A 376 -10.81 -6.05 -5.66
C LEU A 376 -11.57 -4.88 -5.02
N MET A 377 -10.98 -4.20 -4.03
CA MET A 377 -11.59 -3.03 -3.40
C MET A 377 -11.83 -1.91 -4.41
N GLY A 378 -10.89 -1.65 -5.32
CA GLY A 378 -11.03 -0.66 -6.39
C GLY A 378 -12.19 -0.98 -7.35
N ALA A 379 -12.35 -2.25 -7.72
CA ALA A 379 -13.48 -2.69 -8.54
C ALA A 379 -14.82 -2.48 -7.81
N LEU A 380 -14.88 -2.82 -6.51
CA LEU A 380 -16.08 -2.63 -5.69
C LEU A 380 -16.42 -1.15 -5.50
N THR A 381 -15.44 -0.29 -5.22
CA THR A 381 -15.70 1.16 -5.10
C THR A 381 -16.14 1.76 -6.42
N LEU A 382 -15.64 1.27 -7.56
CA LEU A 382 -16.10 1.72 -8.87
C LEU A 382 -17.56 1.35 -9.12
N LEU A 383 -17.98 0.13 -8.75
CA LEU A 383 -19.40 -0.27 -8.79
C LEU A 383 -20.27 0.62 -7.89
N VAL A 384 -19.79 0.97 -6.69
CA VAL A 384 -20.48 1.91 -5.80
C VAL A 384 -20.58 3.31 -6.44
N LEU A 385 -19.53 3.79 -7.12
CA LEU A 385 -19.60 5.06 -7.84
C LEU A 385 -20.65 5.02 -8.95
N LEU A 386 -20.69 3.95 -9.75
CA LEU A 386 -21.71 3.77 -10.79
C LEU A 386 -23.13 3.78 -10.19
N LEU A 387 -23.32 3.10 -9.05
CA LEU A 387 -24.58 3.11 -8.30
C LEU A 387 -24.97 4.53 -7.87
N THR A 388 -24.03 5.29 -7.32
CA THR A 388 -24.28 6.68 -6.88
C THR A 388 -24.59 7.60 -8.06
N CYS A 389 -23.90 7.45 -9.19
CA CYS A 389 -24.18 8.18 -10.42
C CYS A 389 -25.58 7.85 -10.97
N ALA A 390 -25.98 6.57 -10.99
CA ALA A 390 -27.31 6.16 -11.41
C ALA A 390 -28.42 6.73 -10.49
N ASN A 391 -28.18 6.73 -9.17
CA ASN A 391 -29.10 7.33 -8.20
C ASN A 391 -29.29 8.82 -8.44
N VAL A 392 -28.19 9.56 -8.59
CA VAL A 392 -28.24 11.01 -8.85
C VAL A 392 -28.90 11.30 -10.21
N ALA A 393 -28.61 10.51 -11.25
CA ALA A 393 -29.27 10.64 -12.55
C ALA A 393 -30.79 10.43 -12.44
N ASN A 394 -31.25 9.41 -11.70
CA ASN A 394 -32.67 9.15 -11.47
C ASN A 394 -33.35 10.30 -10.70
N LEU A 395 -32.68 10.84 -9.68
CA LEU A 395 -33.18 12.01 -8.94
C LEU A 395 -33.24 13.26 -9.83
N GLN A 396 -32.24 13.48 -10.69
CA GLN A 396 -32.24 14.57 -11.67
C GLN A 396 -33.34 14.43 -12.71
N LEU A 397 -33.59 13.22 -13.21
CA LEU A 397 -34.69 12.97 -14.14
C LEU A 397 -36.06 13.23 -13.49
N ALA A 398 -36.25 12.80 -12.25
CA ALA A 398 -37.47 13.06 -11.49
C ALA A 398 -37.71 14.56 -11.27
N ARG A 399 -36.64 15.31 -10.93
CA ARG A 399 -36.70 16.76 -10.75
C ARG A 399 -36.84 17.52 -12.08
N GLY A 400 -36.17 17.06 -13.13
CA GLY A 400 -36.24 17.60 -14.48
C GLY A 400 -37.65 17.51 -15.06
N ALA A 401 -38.36 16.41 -14.78
CA ALA A 401 -39.77 16.22 -15.14
C ALA A 401 -40.67 17.34 -14.59
N ALA A 402 -40.47 17.74 -13.33
CA ALA A 402 -41.22 18.82 -12.70
C ALA A 402 -40.92 20.21 -13.29
N ARG A 403 -39.76 20.37 -13.96
CA ARG A 403 -39.31 21.64 -14.58
C ARG A 403 -39.38 21.63 -16.11
N MET A 404 -39.95 20.58 -16.72
CA MET A 404 -40.09 20.49 -18.18
C MET A 404 -40.92 21.63 -18.76
N ARG A 405 -41.91 22.15 -18.00
CA ARG A 405 -42.74 23.29 -18.43
C ARG A 405 -41.91 24.57 -18.61
N ASP A 406 -41.03 24.87 -17.65
CA ASP A 406 -40.14 26.04 -17.72
C ASP A 406 -39.14 25.91 -18.88
N ALA A 407 -38.63 24.70 -19.11
CA ALA A 407 -37.74 24.42 -20.23
C ALA A 407 -38.46 24.58 -21.59
N ALA A 408 -39.71 24.11 -21.71
CA ALA A 408 -40.52 24.26 -22.90
C ALA A 408 -40.88 25.73 -23.20
N VAL A 409 -41.20 26.52 -22.16
CA VAL A 409 -41.45 27.97 -22.30
C VAL A 409 -40.19 28.70 -22.77
N ARG A 410 -39.01 28.36 -22.25
CA ARG A 410 -37.74 28.95 -22.70
C ARG A 410 -37.39 28.59 -24.15
N LEU A 411 -37.62 27.35 -24.55
CA LEU A 411 -37.48 26.92 -25.95
C LEU A 411 -38.46 27.67 -26.86
N ALA A 412 -39.71 27.88 -26.42
CA ALA A 412 -40.70 28.66 -27.15
C ALA A 412 -40.31 30.15 -27.28
N MET A 413 -39.60 30.70 -26.30
CA MET A 413 -39.04 32.06 -26.34
C MET A 413 -37.70 32.15 -27.13
N GLY A 414 -37.27 31.08 -27.81
CA GLY A 414 -36.10 31.09 -28.68
C GLY A 414 -34.77 30.71 -28.00
N ALA A 415 -34.77 30.18 -26.79
CA ALA A 415 -33.54 29.71 -26.15
C ALA A 415 -32.94 28.52 -26.93
N SER A 416 -31.61 28.51 -27.11
CA SER A 416 -30.93 27.41 -27.79
C SER A 416 -30.93 26.13 -26.94
N ARG A 417 -31.09 24.97 -27.59
CA ARG A 417 -30.98 23.65 -26.93
C ARG A 417 -29.63 23.45 -26.24
N LEU A 418 -28.57 24.00 -26.82
CA LEU A 418 -27.22 23.95 -26.26
C LEU A 418 -27.13 24.69 -24.91
N ARG A 419 -27.86 25.81 -24.74
CA ARG A 419 -27.92 26.56 -23.48
C ARG A 419 -28.59 25.76 -22.37
N LEU A 420 -29.65 25.02 -22.68
CA LEU A 420 -30.31 24.11 -21.74
C LEU A 420 -29.41 22.94 -21.32
N ILE A 421 -28.69 22.34 -22.28
CA ILE A 421 -27.74 21.27 -22.01
C ILE A 421 -26.60 21.78 -21.11
N ARG A 422 -26.01 22.93 -21.45
CA ARG A 422 -24.96 23.57 -20.66
C ARG A 422 -25.39 23.81 -19.21
N LEU A 423 -26.60 24.32 -19.00
CA LEU A 423 -27.09 24.62 -17.67
C LEU A 423 -27.28 23.37 -16.80
N LEU A 424 -27.82 22.28 -17.37
CA LEU A 424 -27.97 20.99 -16.69
C LEU A 424 -26.62 20.34 -16.38
N LEU A 425 -25.63 20.49 -17.27
CA LEU A 425 -24.26 20.05 -17.02
C LEU A 425 -23.60 20.86 -15.89
N LEU A 426 -23.81 22.16 -15.84
CA LEU A 426 -23.32 23.01 -14.75
C LEU A 426 -23.95 22.63 -13.40
N GLU A 427 -25.26 22.34 -13.36
CA GLU A 427 -25.91 21.80 -12.15
C GLU A 427 -25.28 20.46 -11.73
N SER A 428 -25.00 19.60 -12.70
CA SER A 428 -24.44 18.27 -12.44
C SER A 428 -23.00 18.33 -11.93
N TRP A 429 -22.15 19.15 -12.54
CA TRP A 429 -20.79 19.38 -12.06
C TRP A 429 -20.74 20.11 -10.73
N ALA A 430 -21.65 21.05 -10.46
CA ALA A 430 -21.74 21.70 -9.15
C ALA A 430 -22.02 20.68 -8.03
N LEU A 431 -22.95 19.74 -8.27
CA LEU A 431 -23.22 18.62 -7.35
C LEU A 431 -22.03 17.68 -7.22
N ALA A 432 -21.40 17.32 -8.34
CA ALA A 432 -20.22 16.45 -8.35
C ALA A 432 -19.04 17.06 -7.58
N LEU A 433 -18.79 18.36 -7.74
CA LEU A 433 -17.74 19.09 -7.04
C LEU A 433 -18.04 19.19 -5.54
N ALA A 434 -19.28 19.53 -5.16
CA ALA A 434 -19.67 19.56 -3.75
C ALA A 434 -19.56 18.15 -3.11
N GLY A 435 -20.00 17.12 -3.83
CA GLY A 435 -19.83 15.72 -3.46
C GLY A 435 -18.35 15.32 -3.36
N GLY A 436 -17.50 15.75 -4.29
CA GLY A 436 -16.06 15.50 -4.26
C GLY A 436 -15.37 16.15 -3.06
N VAL A 437 -15.69 17.42 -2.76
CA VAL A 437 -15.15 18.13 -1.59
C VAL A 437 -15.55 17.42 -0.29
N ALA A 438 -16.83 17.07 -0.13
CA ALA A 438 -17.28 16.28 1.02
C ALA A 438 -16.64 14.87 1.03
N GLY A 439 -16.46 14.28 -0.16
CA GLY A 439 -15.82 12.99 -0.39
C GLY A 439 -14.35 12.97 0.00
N LEU A 440 -13.63 14.10 -0.01
CA LEU A 440 -12.26 14.16 0.52
C LEU A 440 -12.23 13.87 2.04
N GLY A 441 -13.25 14.29 2.78
CA GLY A 441 -13.41 13.94 4.20
C GLY A 441 -13.65 12.45 4.39
N VAL A 442 -14.52 11.85 3.56
CA VAL A 442 -14.74 10.39 3.53
C VAL A 442 -13.44 9.67 3.18
N ALA A 443 -12.69 10.18 2.21
CA ALA A 443 -11.44 9.58 1.77
C ALA A 443 -10.40 9.56 2.89
N TYR A 444 -10.23 10.70 3.57
CA TYR A 444 -9.33 10.82 4.72
C TYR A 444 -9.72 9.84 5.84
N LEU A 445 -11.00 9.80 6.23
CA LEU A 445 -11.47 8.92 7.29
C LEU A 445 -11.26 7.44 6.92
N THR A 446 -11.61 7.08 5.68
CA THR A 446 -11.45 5.70 5.18
C THR A 446 -9.98 5.29 5.19
N SER A 447 -9.09 6.11 4.61
CA SER A 447 -7.66 5.83 4.60
C SER A 447 -7.08 5.75 6.01
N LYS A 448 -7.46 6.67 6.92
CA LYS A 448 -7.05 6.64 8.32
C LYS A 448 -7.45 5.35 9.01
N THR A 449 -8.73 4.97 8.93
CA THR A 449 -9.23 3.74 9.57
C THR A 449 -8.56 2.49 9.01
N LEU A 450 -8.28 2.44 7.71
CA LEU A 450 -7.65 1.27 7.10
C LEU A 450 -6.16 1.14 7.46
N ILE A 451 -5.46 2.27 7.59
CA ILE A 451 -4.07 2.30 8.08
C ILE A 451 -4.03 1.85 9.54
N GLU A 452 -4.88 2.42 10.40
CA GLU A 452 -4.93 2.09 11.84
C GLU A 452 -5.39 0.65 12.12
N ALA A 453 -6.26 0.08 11.28
CA ALA A 453 -6.70 -1.30 11.39
C ALA A 453 -5.65 -2.31 10.90
N THR A 454 -4.61 -1.86 10.18
CA THR A 454 -3.56 -2.76 9.70
C THR A 454 -2.54 -3.02 10.81
N PRO A 455 -2.17 -4.29 11.08
CA PRO A 455 -1.16 -4.59 12.08
C PRO A 455 0.17 -3.86 11.82
N SER A 456 0.75 -3.26 12.87
CA SER A 456 1.98 -2.45 12.80
C SER A 456 3.18 -3.20 12.22
N TRP A 457 3.25 -4.53 12.43
CA TRP A 457 4.32 -5.38 11.88
C TRP A 457 4.35 -5.42 10.34
N ARG A 458 3.25 -5.07 9.65
CA ARG A 458 3.25 -4.92 8.18
C ARG A 458 3.85 -3.61 7.69
N GLY A 459 4.04 -2.63 8.59
CA GLY A 459 4.66 -1.35 8.28
C GLY A 459 3.88 -0.44 7.32
N VAL A 460 2.58 -0.72 7.07
CA VAL A 460 1.74 0.10 6.17
C VAL A 460 1.64 1.54 6.65
N GLU A 461 1.60 1.77 7.97
CA GLU A 461 1.60 3.09 8.60
C GLU A 461 2.83 3.96 8.25
N TYR A 462 3.95 3.34 7.84
CA TYR A 462 5.17 4.04 7.46
C TYR A 462 5.20 4.42 5.98
N MET A 463 4.43 3.71 5.16
CA MET A 463 4.42 3.90 3.70
C MET A 463 3.21 4.69 3.21
N ALA A 464 2.10 4.57 3.93
CA ALA A 464 0.83 5.19 3.59
C ALA A 464 0.46 6.29 4.58
N SER A 465 -0.11 7.36 4.06
CA SER A 465 -0.66 8.49 4.79
C SER A 465 -2.15 8.61 4.50
N ALA A 466 -2.92 9.01 5.51
CA ALA A 466 -4.34 9.26 5.35
C ALA A 466 -4.64 10.53 4.50
N THR A 467 -3.65 11.41 4.37
CA THR A 467 -3.75 12.65 3.58
C THR A 467 -3.64 12.33 2.09
N PRO A 468 -4.66 12.67 1.27
CA PRO A 468 -4.60 12.44 -0.17
C PRO A 468 -3.42 13.18 -0.82
N SER A 469 -2.64 12.47 -1.64
CA SER A 469 -1.55 13.06 -2.43
C SER A 469 -2.10 13.96 -3.56
N GLY A 470 -1.26 14.82 -4.14
CA GLY A 470 -1.67 15.66 -5.28
C GLY A 470 -2.22 14.86 -6.48
N ARG A 471 -1.70 13.65 -6.70
CA ARG A 471 -2.24 12.71 -7.71
C ARG A 471 -3.62 12.20 -7.34
N ALA A 472 -3.87 11.90 -6.06
CA ALA A 472 -5.18 11.50 -5.57
C ALA A 472 -6.21 12.65 -5.70
N LEU A 473 -5.78 13.91 -5.48
CA LEU A 473 -6.62 15.08 -5.72
C LEU A 473 -6.97 15.25 -7.21
N LEU A 474 -5.99 15.09 -8.11
CA LEU A 474 -6.24 15.09 -9.56
C LEU A 474 -7.19 13.96 -9.98
N PHE A 475 -7.04 12.77 -9.40
CA PHE A 475 -7.95 11.65 -9.62
C PHE A 475 -9.37 11.98 -9.13
N CYS A 476 -9.51 12.59 -7.94
CA CYS A 476 -10.80 13.04 -7.41
C CYS A 476 -11.46 14.08 -8.33
N VAL A 477 -10.70 15.06 -8.84
CA VAL A 477 -11.19 16.05 -9.82
C VAL A 477 -11.65 15.36 -11.11
N ALA A 478 -10.88 14.39 -11.61
CA ALA A 478 -11.26 13.61 -12.78
C ALA A 478 -12.57 12.82 -12.53
N LEU A 479 -12.73 12.21 -11.35
CA LEU A 479 -13.98 11.54 -10.97
C LEU A 479 -15.16 12.51 -10.87
N CYS A 480 -14.98 13.71 -10.31
CA CYS A 480 -16.03 14.73 -10.27
C CYS A 480 -16.48 15.11 -11.68
N TRP A 481 -15.51 15.28 -12.59
CA TRP A 481 -15.78 15.65 -13.98
C TRP A 481 -16.51 14.53 -14.74
N LEU A 482 -16.02 13.29 -14.64
CA LEU A 482 -16.62 12.11 -15.25
C LEU A 482 -18.00 11.80 -14.68
N ALA A 483 -18.17 11.88 -13.35
CA ALA A 483 -19.46 11.66 -12.71
C ALA A 483 -20.48 12.70 -13.19
N GLY A 484 -20.15 14.00 -13.10
CA GLY A 484 -21.05 15.06 -13.56
C GLY A 484 -21.39 14.97 -15.04
N LEU A 485 -20.47 14.48 -15.88
CA LEU A 485 -20.76 14.15 -17.27
C LEU A 485 -21.75 12.98 -17.38
N ALA A 486 -21.49 11.88 -16.68
CA ALA A 486 -22.28 10.65 -16.73
C ALA A 486 -23.76 10.88 -16.34
N PHE A 487 -24.01 11.62 -15.25
CA PHE A 487 -25.38 11.88 -14.78
C PHE A 487 -25.98 13.21 -15.27
N GLY A 488 -25.20 14.05 -15.96
CA GLY A 488 -25.65 15.34 -16.50
C GLY A 488 -26.01 15.32 -17.98
N VAL A 489 -25.23 14.62 -18.82
CA VAL A 489 -25.45 14.58 -20.28
C VAL A 489 -26.76 13.89 -20.62
N PHE A 490 -27.06 12.79 -19.96
CA PHE A 490 -28.22 11.97 -20.33
C PHE A 490 -29.57 12.67 -20.06
N PRO A 491 -29.83 13.24 -18.86
CA PRO A 491 -31.02 14.06 -18.64
C PRO A 491 -31.07 15.26 -19.59
N ALA A 492 -29.94 15.90 -19.85
CA ALA A 492 -29.85 17.07 -20.74
C ALA A 492 -30.27 16.76 -22.18
N LEU A 493 -29.80 15.65 -22.75
CA LEU A 493 -30.16 15.23 -24.11
C LEU A 493 -31.65 14.84 -24.21
N LYS A 494 -32.20 14.17 -23.19
CA LYS A 494 -33.61 13.75 -23.21
C LYS A 494 -34.58 14.90 -22.96
N VAL A 495 -34.28 15.82 -22.05
CA VAL A 495 -35.12 17.00 -21.78
C VAL A 495 -35.09 17.99 -22.95
N SER A 496 -33.94 18.17 -23.61
CA SER A 496 -33.82 19.07 -24.77
C SER A 496 -34.49 18.56 -26.05
N GLY A 497 -34.79 17.25 -26.12
CA GLY A 497 -35.46 16.61 -27.25
C GLY A 497 -36.99 16.61 -27.18
N VAL A 498 -37.60 17.14 -26.12
CA VAL A 498 -39.06 17.16 -25.96
C VAL A 498 -39.68 18.19 -26.92
N SER A 499 -40.71 17.78 -27.66
CA SER A 499 -41.41 18.69 -28.58
C SER A 499 -42.26 19.69 -27.79
N VAL A 500 -42.04 20.98 -28.05
CA VAL A 500 -42.76 22.10 -27.39
C VAL A 500 -44.27 21.98 -27.60
N SER A 501 -44.69 21.45 -28.75
CA SER A 501 -46.08 21.23 -29.13
C SER A 501 -46.77 20.13 -28.32
N GLU A 502 -46.09 19.01 -28.01
CA GLU A 502 -46.67 17.95 -27.17
C GLU A 502 -46.70 18.35 -25.69
N THR A 503 -45.71 19.11 -25.21
CA THR A 503 -45.65 19.51 -23.79
C THR A 503 -46.69 20.59 -23.44
N LEU A 504 -46.98 21.51 -24.37
CA LEU A 504 -47.99 22.55 -24.17
C LEU A 504 -49.44 22.03 -24.36
N LYS A 505 -49.63 20.97 -25.15
CA LYS A 505 -50.94 20.31 -25.33
C LYS A 505 -51.32 19.38 -24.19
N ALA A 506 -50.38 18.96 -23.35
CA ALA A 506 -50.65 18.12 -22.19
C ALA A 506 -51.48 18.89 -21.14
N GLN A 507 -52.67 18.36 -20.82
CA GLN A 507 -53.63 18.96 -19.88
C GLN A 507 -53.09 18.94 -18.43
N ALA A 508 -53.52 19.90 -17.61
CA ALA A 508 -53.11 20.02 -16.20
C ALA A 508 -53.40 18.72 -15.44
N GLY A 509 -52.33 18.01 -15.03
CA GLY A 509 -52.41 16.79 -14.22
C GLY A 509 -51.90 15.50 -14.90
N GLN A 510 -51.72 15.47 -16.23
CA GLN A 510 -51.25 14.28 -16.96
C GLN A 510 -49.91 14.49 -17.69
N ILE A 511 -48.94 15.17 -17.06
CA ILE A 511 -47.56 15.19 -17.60
C ILE A 511 -46.90 13.84 -17.32
N SER A 512 -47.23 12.84 -18.14
CA SER A 512 -46.54 11.56 -18.15
C SER A 512 -45.22 11.72 -18.91
N LEU A 513 -44.11 11.31 -18.29
CA LEU A 513 -42.81 11.26 -18.95
C LEU A 513 -42.89 10.49 -20.28
N PRO A 514 -42.17 10.91 -21.34
CA PRO A 514 -42.14 10.17 -22.61
C PRO A 514 -41.81 8.70 -22.37
N ARG A 515 -42.44 7.77 -23.11
CA ARG A 515 -42.22 6.31 -22.97
C ARG A 515 -40.72 5.92 -22.99
N SER A 516 -39.90 6.61 -23.79
CA SER A 516 -38.45 6.40 -23.87
C SER A 516 -37.69 6.81 -22.59
N VAL A 517 -38.17 7.83 -21.87
CA VAL A 517 -37.59 8.27 -20.60
C VAL A 517 -37.99 7.32 -19.46
N ASN A 518 -39.24 6.85 -19.45
CA ASN A 518 -39.70 5.84 -18.49
C ASN A 518 -39.02 4.48 -18.69
N ALA A 519 -38.85 4.02 -19.95
CA ALA A 519 -38.13 2.77 -20.24
C ALA A 519 -36.68 2.82 -19.74
N PHE A 520 -35.99 3.95 -19.94
CA PHE A 520 -34.63 4.14 -19.43
C PHE A 520 -34.56 4.20 -17.90
N ARG A 521 -35.50 4.91 -17.25
CA ARG A 521 -35.57 4.95 -15.79
C ARG A 521 -35.75 3.54 -15.22
N ASN A 522 -36.59 2.72 -15.86
CA ASN A 522 -36.80 1.33 -15.47
C ASN A 522 -35.56 0.47 -15.72
N SER A 523 -34.83 0.64 -16.84
CA SER A 523 -33.58 -0.08 -17.07
C SER A 523 -32.47 0.32 -16.09
N MET A 524 -32.36 1.62 -15.75
CA MET A 524 -31.43 2.10 -14.72
C MET A 524 -31.78 1.56 -13.34
N ALA A 525 -33.06 1.54 -12.99
CA ALA A 525 -33.51 0.93 -11.73
C ALA A 525 -33.19 -0.58 -11.70
N ALA A 526 -33.41 -1.31 -12.80
CA ALA A 526 -33.05 -2.72 -12.89
C ALA A 526 -31.53 -2.94 -12.75
N LEU A 527 -30.71 -2.11 -13.41
CA LEU A 527 -29.25 -2.15 -13.27
C LEU A 527 -28.80 -1.83 -11.84
N GLN A 528 -29.42 -0.83 -11.21
CA GLN A 528 -29.16 -0.45 -9.82
C GLN A 528 -29.47 -1.62 -8.86
N VAL A 529 -30.62 -2.28 -9.04
CA VAL A 529 -31.00 -3.46 -8.27
C VAL A 529 -29.99 -4.59 -8.51
N ALA A 530 -29.60 -4.87 -9.75
CA ALA A 530 -28.61 -5.89 -10.08
C ALA A 530 -27.24 -5.63 -9.41
N ILE A 531 -26.73 -4.40 -9.49
CA ILE A 531 -25.47 -4.00 -8.82
C ILE A 531 -25.61 -4.13 -7.30
N THR A 532 -26.74 -3.72 -6.73
CA THR A 532 -26.97 -3.79 -5.28
C THR A 532 -27.02 -5.25 -4.81
N VAL A 533 -27.71 -6.13 -5.53
CA VAL A 533 -27.74 -7.57 -5.24
C VAL A 533 -26.34 -8.18 -5.33
N LEU A 534 -25.57 -7.84 -6.37
CA LEU A 534 -24.19 -8.30 -6.51
C LEU A 534 -23.32 -7.85 -5.31
N LEU A 535 -23.39 -6.58 -4.92
CA LEU A 535 -22.64 -6.06 -3.78
C LEU A 535 -23.04 -6.73 -2.46
N LEU A 536 -24.34 -7.01 -2.26
CA LEU A 536 -24.83 -7.74 -1.09
C LEU A 536 -24.34 -9.19 -1.05
N ILE A 537 -24.28 -9.86 -2.20
CA ILE A 537 -23.72 -11.23 -2.30
C ILE A 537 -22.24 -11.21 -1.92
N VAL A 538 -21.45 -10.27 -2.48
CA VAL A 538 -20.02 -10.14 -2.16
C VAL A 538 -19.81 -9.82 -0.68
N PHE A 539 -20.60 -8.90 -0.11
CA PHE A 539 -20.54 -8.57 1.31
C PHE A 539 -20.90 -9.78 2.19
N GLY A 540 -21.95 -10.52 1.84
CA GLY A 540 -22.36 -11.73 2.55
C GLY A 540 -21.29 -12.82 2.52
N LEU A 541 -20.69 -13.08 1.35
CA LEU A 541 -19.57 -14.02 1.19
C LEU A 541 -18.35 -13.57 2.00
N PHE A 542 -18.03 -12.27 2.00
CA PHE A 542 -16.94 -11.72 2.79
C PHE A 542 -17.19 -11.92 4.29
N LEU A 543 -18.38 -11.58 4.78
CA LEU A 543 -18.73 -11.74 6.20
C LEU A 543 -18.74 -13.21 6.61
N ALA A 544 -19.24 -14.11 5.77
CA ALA A 544 -19.19 -15.54 5.99
C ALA A 544 -17.74 -16.04 6.04
N THR A 545 -16.88 -15.61 5.11
CA THR A 545 -15.46 -15.98 5.08
C THR A 545 -14.73 -15.46 6.32
N LEU A 546 -14.96 -14.20 6.71
CA LEU A 546 -14.37 -13.62 7.92
C LEU A 546 -14.82 -14.36 9.17
N THR A 547 -16.12 -14.70 9.27
CA THR A 547 -16.65 -15.48 10.39
C THR A 547 -16.04 -16.88 10.45
N ASN A 548 -15.86 -17.53 9.29
CA ASN A 548 -15.22 -18.84 9.20
C ASN A 548 -13.75 -18.78 9.63
N VAL A 549 -13.00 -17.74 9.22
CA VAL A 549 -11.60 -17.55 9.63
C VAL A 549 -11.49 -17.26 11.13
N MET A 550 -12.38 -16.41 11.69
CA MET A 550 -12.37 -16.10 13.13
C MET A 550 -12.77 -17.27 14.02
N ARG A 551 -13.49 -18.26 13.48
CA ARG A 551 -13.93 -19.47 14.19
C ARG A 551 -13.15 -20.71 13.79
N ALA A 552 -12.14 -20.57 12.93
CA ALA A 552 -11.32 -21.69 12.51
C ALA A 552 -10.62 -22.25 13.74
N ASP A 553 -10.75 -23.57 13.94
CA ASP A 553 -9.99 -24.27 14.97
C ASP A 553 -8.52 -24.29 14.55
N LEU A 554 -7.68 -23.54 15.25
CA LEU A 554 -6.25 -23.46 14.98
C LEU A 554 -5.47 -24.64 15.57
N GLY A 555 -6.15 -25.54 16.29
CA GLY A 555 -5.51 -26.61 17.07
C GLY A 555 -4.76 -26.08 18.31
N ILE A 556 -4.82 -24.78 18.58
CA ILE A 556 -4.19 -24.10 19.70
C ILE A 556 -5.17 -23.16 20.41
N ARG A 557 -4.91 -22.89 21.69
CA ARG A 557 -5.62 -21.89 22.49
C ARG A 557 -5.16 -20.50 22.10
N THR A 558 -6.12 -19.61 21.79
CA THR A 558 -5.85 -18.22 21.42
C THR A 558 -6.28 -17.22 22.48
N ASP A 559 -7.05 -17.67 23.49
CA ASP A 559 -7.49 -16.86 24.61
C ASP A 559 -6.58 -17.03 25.83
N HIS A 560 -6.40 -15.95 26.61
CA HIS A 560 -5.62 -15.93 27.85
C HIS A 560 -4.14 -16.39 27.72
N LEU A 561 -3.57 -16.33 26.52
CA LEU A 561 -2.18 -16.63 26.24
C LEU A 561 -1.38 -15.33 26.02
N ALA A 562 -0.29 -15.16 26.76
CA ALA A 562 0.65 -14.07 26.56
C ALA A 562 1.99 -14.65 26.08
N THR A 563 2.52 -14.12 24.97
CA THR A 563 3.78 -14.58 24.38
C THR A 563 4.78 -13.42 24.30
N PHE A 564 6.05 -13.73 24.50
CA PHE A 564 7.16 -12.82 24.30
C PHE A 564 8.43 -13.64 24.01
N SER A 565 9.46 -12.99 23.49
CA SER A 565 10.73 -13.64 23.14
C SER A 565 11.87 -13.02 23.95
N VAL A 566 12.83 -13.86 24.34
CA VAL A 566 14.05 -13.45 25.03
C VAL A 566 15.22 -14.00 24.22
N PHE A 567 16.24 -13.19 23.99
CA PHE A 567 17.42 -13.56 23.19
C PHE A 567 18.69 -13.43 24.03
N PRO A 568 18.89 -14.29 25.06
CA PRO A 568 20.01 -14.15 25.99
C PRO A 568 21.37 -14.32 25.29
N ARG A 569 21.43 -15.18 24.25
CA ARG A 569 22.63 -15.32 23.41
C ARG A 569 23.10 -14.00 22.84
N MET A 570 22.20 -13.12 22.38
CA MET A 570 22.56 -11.81 21.82
C MET A 570 23.28 -10.90 22.84
N ASN A 571 23.29 -11.25 24.13
CA ASN A 571 24.03 -10.55 25.18
C ASN A 571 25.20 -11.40 25.72
N HIS A 572 25.70 -12.36 24.93
CA HIS A 572 26.84 -13.23 25.22
C HIS A 572 26.68 -14.15 26.45
N TYR A 573 25.45 -14.53 26.79
CA TYR A 573 25.23 -15.60 27.77
C TYR A 573 25.69 -16.94 27.19
N GLU A 574 26.46 -17.69 27.98
CA GLU A 574 26.89 -19.05 27.64
C GLU A 574 25.73 -20.06 27.76
N VAL A 575 25.88 -21.24 27.14
CA VAL A 575 24.81 -22.25 27.09
C VAL A 575 24.28 -22.63 28.47
N ASP A 576 25.19 -22.85 29.43
CA ASP A 576 24.83 -23.22 30.80
C ASP A 576 24.13 -22.06 31.53
N GLU A 577 24.55 -20.81 31.29
CA GLU A 577 23.93 -19.62 31.87
C GLU A 577 22.52 -19.37 31.33
N ILE A 578 22.28 -19.72 30.06
CA ILE A 578 20.96 -19.64 29.43
C ILE A 578 20.01 -20.66 30.06
N ALA A 579 20.46 -21.90 30.25
CA ALA A 579 19.65 -22.94 30.89
C ALA A 579 19.24 -22.55 32.32
N GLU A 580 20.16 -21.93 33.08
CA GLU A 580 19.87 -21.40 34.42
C GLU A 580 18.95 -20.17 34.37
N LEU A 581 19.15 -19.27 33.40
CA LEU A 581 18.29 -18.10 33.20
C LEU A 581 16.86 -18.51 32.86
N ASP A 582 16.67 -19.41 31.90
CA ASP A 582 15.37 -19.91 31.48
C ASP A 582 14.64 -20.56 32.66
N GLN A 583 15.33 -21.36 33.47
CA GLN A 583 14.74 -21.94 34.67
C GLN A 583 14.26 -20.88 35.65
N ARG A 584 15.12 -19.91 35.99
CA ARG A 584 14.76 -18.83 36.92
C ARG A 584 13.63 -17.95 36.38
N LEU A 585 13.59 -17.71 35.07
CA LEU A 585 12.51 -16.97 34.42
C LEU A 585 11.20 -17.72 34.52
N LEU A 586 11.17 -19.00 34.16
CA LEU A 586 9.97 -19.84 34.25
C LEU A 586 9.46 -19.93 35.70
N GLU A 587 10.33 -20.14 36.68
CA GLU A 587 9.98 -20.18 38.10
C GLU A 587 9.38 -18.85 38.58
N ARG A 588 9.99 -17.71 38.22
CA ARG A 588 9.47 -16.38 38.60
C ARG A 588 8.15 -16.07 37.93
N LEU A 589 7.98 -16.43 36.66
CA LEU A 589 6.73 -16.21 35.94
C LEU A 589 5.59 -17.05 36.52
N ARG A 590 5.85 -18.31 36.90
CA ARG A 590 4.87 -19.17 37.58
C ARG A 590 4.45 -18.63 38.95
N ALA A 591 5.33 -17.89 39.63
CA ALA A 591 5.04 -17.28 40.92
C ALA A 591 4.15 -16.02 40.84
N ILE A 592 3.92 -15.46 39.64
CA ILE A 592 3.06 -14.29 39.47
C ILE A 592 1.60 -14.67 39.72
N PRO A 593 0.87 -14.00 40.63
CA PRO A 593 -0.55 -14.28 40.86
C PRO A 593 -1.37 -14.13 39.57
N GLY A 594 -2.18 -15.15 39.26
CA GLY A 594 -3.01 -15.20 38.06
C GLY A 594 -2.36 -15.92 36.87
N VAL A 595 -1.08 -16.26 36.93
CA VAL A 595 -0.43 -17.14 35.95
C VAL A 595 -0.77 -18.60 36.27
N VAL A 596 -1.39 -19.30 35.32
CA VAL A 596 -1.82 -20.70 35.50
C VAL A 596 -0.74 -21.68 35.06
N MET A 597 -0.07 -21.42 33.93
CA MET A 597 0.99 -22.24 33.36
C MET A 597 2.02 -21.37 32.66
N VAL A 598 3.27 -21.84 32.60
CA VAL A 598 4.36 -21.20 31.87
C VAL A 598 5.20 -22.29 31.23
N THR A 599 5.48 -22.11 29.94
CA THR A 599 6.33 -22.98 29.13
C THR A 599 7.26 -22.10 28.29
N ALA A 600 8.27 -22.73 27.69
CA ALA A 600 9.17 -22.10 26.73
C ALA A 600 9.13 -22.89 25.42
N SER A 601 9.37 -22.20 24.30
CA SER A 601 9.61 -22.85 23.03
C SER A 601 10.65 -22.06 22.25
N HIS A 602 11.46 -22.77 21.46
CA HIS A 602 12.46 -22.12 20.62
C HIS A 602 11.82 -21.35 19.45
N SER A 603 10.72 -21.87 18.92
CA SER A 603 9.92 -21.21 17.89
C SER A 603 8.60 -20.76 18.48
N ALA A 604 8.23 -19.49 18.24
CA ALA A 604 6.92 -19.00 18.63
C ALA A 604 5.83 -19.63 17.74
N ALA A 605 4.79 -20.18 18.37
CA ALA A 605 3.64 -20.71 17.64
C ALA A 605 2.94 -19.59 16.84
N VAL A 606 2.59 -19.87 15.58
CA VAL A 606 1.89 -18.93 14.68
C VAL A 606 2.66 -17.62 14.42
N ALA A 607 4.00 -17.66 14.49
CA ALA A 607 4.87 -16.50 14.21
C ALA A 607 5.66 -16.62 12.89
N GLY A 608 5.37 -17.63 12.06
CA GLY A 608 6.00 -17.82 10.75
C GLY A 608 7.46 -18.32 10.77
N GLY A 609 8.06 -18.48 11.95
CA GLY A 609 9.38 -19.09 12.11
C GLY A 609 9.29 -20.61 12.18
N ILE A 610 9.84 -21.29 11.19
CA ILE A 610 9.86 -22.76 11.12
C ILE A 610 11.31 -23.23 11.04
N SER A 611 11.67 -24.20 11.89
CA SER A 611 12.91 -24.95 11.75
C SER A 611 12.56 -26.31 11.16
N ALA A 612 13.32 -26.73 10.15
CA ALA A 612 13.19 -28.04 9.54
C ALA A 612 14.53 -28.75 9.58
N THR A 613 14.50 -30.07 9.76
CA THR A 613 15.69 -30.92 9.72
C THR A 613 15.40 -32.14 8.88
N ARG A 614 16.45 -32.68 8.24
CA ARG A 614 16.33 -33.96 7.54
C ARG A 614 16.33 -35.09 8.54
N ILE A 615 15.48 -36.08 8.29
CA ILE A 615 15.36 -37.27 9.14
C ILE A 615 15.38 -38.54 8.29
N ASN A 616 15.73 -39.65 8.93
CA ASN A 616 15.38 -40.99 8.46
C ASN A 616 14.35 -41.58 9.43
N ILE A 617 13.42 -42.38 8.91
CA ILE A 617 12.50 -43.17 9.73
C ILE A 617 13.14 -44.52 9.96
N GLU A 618 12.99 -45.08 11.16
CA GLU A 618 13.54 -46.40 11.48
C GLU A 618 13.15 -47.47 10.44
N GLY A 619 14.17 -48.10 9.85
CA GLY A 619 14.03 -49.08 8.78
C GLY A 619 14.10 -48.51 7.36
N GLU A 620 14.17 -47.19 7.20
CA GLU A 620 14.40 -46.51 5.92
C GLU A 620 15.74 -45.77 5.96
N HIS A 621 16.71 -46.22 5.16
CA HIS A 621 17.98 -45.53 5.02
C HIS A 621 18.02 -44.83 3.66
N LEU A 622 17.50 -43.60 3.63
CA LEU A 622 17.52 -42.76 2.44
C LEU A 622 18.87 -42.04 2.34
N GLU A 623 19.35 -41.86 1.11
CA GLU A 623 20.48 -40.98 0.82
C GLU A 623 20.14 -39.54 1.25
N ASP A 624 21.15 -38.74 1.60
CA ASP A 624 20.97 -37.43 2.26
C ASP A 624 20.05 -36.46 1.50
N ASP A 625 20.01 -36.55 0.18
CA ASP A 625 19.15 -35.74 -0.71
C ASP A 625 17.69 -36.24 -0.76
N ASP A 626 17.46 -37.53 -0.53
CA ASP A 626 16.13 -38.16 -0.53
C ASP A 626 15.48 -38.14 0.86
N ARG A 627 16.22 -37.73 1.90
CA ARG A 627 15.68 -37.63 3.27
C ARG A 627 14.60 -36.54 3.36
N PRO A 628 13.42 -36.87 3.91
CA PRO A 628 12.37 -35.87 4.11
C PRO A 628 12.86 -34.76 5.04
N SER A 629 12.54 -33.52 4.67
CA SER A 629 12.74 -32.35 5.53
C SER A 629 11.48 -32.15 6.36
N VAL A 630 11.59 -32.40 7.66
CA VAL A 630 10.46 -32.38 8.59
C VAL A 630 10.63 -31.24 9.59
N HIS A 631 9.53 -30.61 9.97
CA HIS A 631 9.57 -29.53 10.95
C HIS A 631 9.95 -30.06 12.33
N VAL A 632 10.80 -29.31 13.02
CA VAL A 632 11.25 -29.60 14.36
C VAL A 632 11.00 -28.40 15.26
N SER A 633 10.42 -28.66 16.43
CA SER A 633 10.25 -27.66 17.48
C SER A 633 10.86 -28.14 18.79
N LEU A 634 11.67 -27.29 19.40
CA LEU A 634 12.17 -27.50 20.76
C LEU A 634 11.16 -26.88 21.72
N VAL A 635 10.61 -27.68 22.62
CA VAL A 635 9.58 -27.26 23.57
C VAL A 635 9.97 -27.61 25.00
N GLY A 636 9.57 -26.76 25.93
CA GLY A 636 9.69 -27.01 27.36
C GLY A 636 8.51 -27.81 27.92
N ASP A 637 8.56 -28.05 29.22
CA ASP A 637 7.51 -28.77 29.94
C ASP A 637 6.14 -28.09 29.79
N ASP A 638 5.06 -28.89 29.86
CA ASP A 638 3.67 -28.46 29.76
C ASP A 638 3.34 -27.67 28.47
N TYR A 639 4.17 -27.73 27.42
CA TYR A 639 3.97 -26.95 26.20
C TYR A 639 2.61 -27.23 25.56
N PHE A 640 2.28 -28.51 25.33
CA PHE A 640 1.02 -28.90 24.68
C PHE A 640 -0.18 -28.49 25.53
N ARG A 641 -0.12 -28.71 26.86
CA ARG A 641 -1.18 -28.29 27.78
C ARG A 641 -1.37 -26.78 27.83
N THR A 642 -0.27 -26.01 27.85
CA THR A 642 -0.28 -24.54 27.85
C THR A 642 -0.87 -24.00 26.56
N MET A 643 -0.46 -24.58 25.42
CA MET A 643 -0.97 -24.25 24.10
C MET A 643 -2.36 -24.84 23.81
N GLY A 644 -2.88 -25.71 24.68
CA GLY A 644 -4.17 -26.37 24.49
C GLY A 644 -4.20 -27.41 23.37
N ILE A 645 -3.04 -27.92 22.94
CA ILE A 645 -2.90 -28.95 21.90
C ILE A 645 -3.21 -30.32 22.54
N PRO A 646 -4.28 -31.03 22.10
CA PRO A 646 -4.64 -32.31 22.72
C PRO A 646 -3.66 -33.44 22.39
N LEU A 647 -3.32 -34.23 23.40
CA LEU A 647 -2.64 -35.51 23.24
C LEU A 647 -3.62 -36.56 22.68
N VAL A 648 -3.24 -37.21 21.58
CA VAL A 648 -4.02 -38.25 20.89
C VAL A 648 -3.63 -39.64 21.39
N ARG A 649 -2.33 -39.92 21.53
CA ARG A 649 -1.78 -41.20 22.01
C ARG A 649 -0.47 -41.02 22.77
N GLY A 650 -0.14 -41.98 23.62
CA GLY A 650 1.14 -42.02 24.34
C GLY A 650 1.19 -41.05 25.53
N ARG A 651 2.30 -40.32 25.66
CA ARG A 651 2.54 -39.33 26.71
C ARG A 651 3.19 -38.06 26.15
N GLU A 652 3.10 -36.98 26.91
CA GLU A 652 3.85 -35.74 26.64
C GLU A 652 5.34 -35.90 26.98
N LEU A 653 6.14 -34.92 26.55
CA LEU A 653 7.56 -34.79 26.91
C LEU A 653 7.70 -34.44 28.39
N ASP A 654 8.70 -35.01 29.05
CA ASP A 654 9.00 -34.82 30.47
C ASP A 654 10.47 -34.43 30.66
N ILE A 655 10.79 -33.73 31.74
CA ILE A 655 12.13 -33.26 32.11
C ILE A 655 13.15 -34.41 32.24
N ARG A 656 12.66 -35.64 32.41
CA ARG A 656 13.47 -36.86 32.50
C ARG A 656 13.95 -37.39 31.15
N ASP A 657 13.41 -36.89 30.04
CA ASP A 657 13.66 -37.39 28.68
C ASP A 657 14.93 -36.80 28.01
N ASP A 658 15.70 -35.99 28.75
CA ASP A 658 16.83 -35.24 28.19
C ASP A 658 18.20 -35.67 28.77
N ALA A 659 18.41 -35.60 30.09
CA ALA A 659 19.76 -35.71 30.66
C ALA A 659 20.28 -37.14 30.92
N GLN A 660 19.41 -38.15 31.10
CA GLN A 660 19.81 -39.54 31.41
C GLN A 660 18.90 -40.63 30.81
N GLY A 661 17.90 -40.25 30.01
CA GLY A 661 16.92 -41.14 29.39
C GLY A 661 17.18 -41.42 27.90
N PRO A 662 16.40 -42.30 27.26
CA PRO A 662 16.37 -42.41 25.81
C PRO A 662 15.90 -41.06 25.22
N LEU A 663 16.53 -40.61 24.15
CA LEU A 663 16.12 -39.39 23.45
C LEU A 663 14.70 -39.58 22.93
N THR A 664 13.75 -38.72 23.33
CA THR A 664 12.35 -38.87 22.96
C THR A 664 11.83 -37.75 22.06
N ALA A 665 10.79 -38.06 21.29
CA ALA A 665 10.06 -37.11 20.48
C ALA A 665 8.54 -37.31 20.63
N VAL A 666 7.79 -36.23 20.48
CA VAL A 666 6.33 -36.26 20.27
C VAL A 666 6.08 -35.83 18.82
N VAL A 667 5.14 -36.45 18.12
CA VAL A 667 4.82 -36.13 16.72
C VAL A 667 3.37 -35.68 16.57
N ASN A 668 3.04 -34.96 15.50
CA ASN A 668 1.64 -34.64 15.18
C ASN A 668 0.96 -35.69 14.29
N GLU A 669 -0.36 -35.58 14.12
CA GLU A 669 -1.15 -36.47 13.25
C GLU A 669 -0.68 -36.42 11.78
N ALA A 670 -0.26 -35.26 11.28
CA ALA A 670 0.29 -35.12 9.93
C ALA A 670 1.56 -35.94 9.74
N PHE A 671 2.49 -35.93 10.71
CA PHE A 671 3.68 -36.77 10.66
C PHE A 671 3.33 -38.25 10.60
N VAL A 672 2.37 -38.70 11.42
CA VAL A 672 1.94 -40.10 11.43
C VAL A 672 1.32 -40.48 10.07
N ARG A 673 0.47 -39.61 9.51
CA ARG A 673 -0.19 -39.85 8.22
C ARG A 673 0.79 -39.88 7.06
N GLU A 674 1.83 -39.04 7.08
CA GLU A 674 2.79 -38.96 5.98
C GLU A 674 3.82 -40.09 6.03
N TYR A 675 4.29 -40.45 7.23
CA TYR A 675 5.49 -41.28 7.41
C TYR A 675 5.24 -42.62 8.12
N LEU A 676 4.15 -42.77 8.86
CA LEU A 676 3.89 -43.92 9.72
C LEU A 676 2.47 -44.49 9.57
N SER A 677 1.80 -44.25 8.44
CA SER A 677 0.38 -44.64 8.23
C SER A 677 0.09 -46.12 8.48
N ASP A 678 1.06 -47.00 8.20
CA ASP A 678 0.92 -48.46 8.31
C ASP A 678 1.62 -49.06 9.54
N ARG A 679 2.17 -48.24 10.45
CA ARG A 679 2.94 -48.70 11.63
C ARG A 679 2.39 -48.10 12.92
N ASP A 680 2.64 -48.76 14.06
CA ASP A 680 2.37 -48.14 15.35
C ASP A 680 3.36 -46.98 15.54
N PRO A 681 2.89 -45.72 15.69
CA PRO A 681 3.80 -44.59 15.84
C PRO A 681 4.55 -44.62 17.17
N LEU A 682 4.01 -45.27 18.20
CA LEU A 682 4.67 -45.31 19.51
C LEU A 682 5.84 -46.29 19.49
N GLY A 683 7.01 -45.80 19.90
CA GLY A 683 8.24 -46.57 19.98
C GLY A 683 9.08 -46.57 18.70
N ALA A 684 8.56 -46.06 17.59
CA ALA A 684 9.31 -45.91 16.35
C ALA A 684 10.44 -44.87 16.48
N GLY A 685 11.57 -45.14 15.84
CA GLY A 685 12.75 -44.28 15.81
C GLY A 685 12.70 -43.22 14.70
N ILE A 686 13.08 -42.00 15.06
CA ILE A 686 13.42 -40.90 14.14
C ILE A 686 14.93 -40.70 14.23
N GLU A 687 15.64 -40.99 13.15
CA GLU A 687 17.08 -40.77 13.07
C GLU A 687 17.38 -39.36 12.57
N THR A 688 18.08 -38.57 13.37
CA THR A 688 18.52 -37.22 13.00
C THR A 688 19.91 -36.94 13.59
N ASN A 689 20.83 -36.40 12.78
CA ASN A 689 22.20 -36.06 13.21
C ASN A 689 22.91 -37.21 13.96
N ASN A 690 22.81 -38.45 13.46
CA ASN A 690 23.36 -39.67 14.06
C ASN A 690 22.83 -40.02 15.46
N LYS A 691 21.66 -39.49 15.83
CA LYS A 691 20.93 -39.84 17.06
C LYS A 691 19.56 -40.37 16.70
N THR A 692 19.11 -41.41 17.40
CA THR A 692 17.76 -41.96 17.25
C THR A 692 16.87 -41.44 18.37
N LEU A 693 15.80 -40.74 17.99
CA LEU A 693 14.74 -40.26 18.88
C LEU A 693 13.59 -41.26 18.86
N GLN A 694 13.13 -41.70 20.03
CA GLN A 694 11.97 -42.59 20.13
C GLN A 694 10.68 -41.79 20.23
N ILE A 695 9.69 -42.11 19.40
CA ILE A 695 8.38 -41.46 19.48
C ILE A 695 7.62 -41.98 20.71
N VAL A 696 7.28 -41.08 21.63
CA VAL A 696 6.57 -41.41 22.90
C VAL A 696 5.14 -40.88 22.96
N GLY A 697 4.75 -40.03 22.02
CA GLY A 697 3.41 -39.46 21.98
C GLY A 697 3.03 -38.92 20.61
N VAL A 698 1.71 -38.84 20.40
CA VAL A 698 1.09 -38.23 19.22
C VAL A 698 0.14 -37.14 19.69
N VAL A 699 0.27 -35.94 19.15
CA VAL A 699 -0.60 -34.79 19.42
C VAL A 699 -1.41 -34.41 18.18
N LYS A 700 -2.50 -33.65 18.37
CA LYS A 700 -3.26 -33.13 17.24
C LYS A 700 -2.47 -32.16 16.39
N ASP A 701 -2.88 -32.04 15.13
CA ASP A 701 -2.39 -31.02 14.22
C ASP A 701 -2.72 -29.59 14.71
N ALA A 702 -1.76 -28.69 14.52
CA ALA A 702 -1.88 -27.28 14.88
C ALA A 702 -1.41 -26.40 13.71
N VAL A 703 -1.97 -25.19 13.60
CA VAL A 703 -1.55 -24.21 12.58
C VAL A 703 -0.20 -23.60 12.95
N TYR A 704 0.73 -23.52 11.98
CA TYR A 704 2.11 -23.04 12.19
C TYR A 704 2.44 -21.72 11.49
N SER A 705 2.34 -21.67 10.16
CA SER A 705 2.69 -20.49 9.34
C SER A 705 1.44 -19.75 8.86
N SER A 706 0.46 -20.51 8.37
CA SER A 706 -0.67 -19.99 7.62
C SER A 706 -1.90 -20.86 7.84
N MET A 707 -3.06 -20.23 8.07
CA MET A 707 -4.35 -20.94 8.13
C MET A 707 -4.80 -21.51 6.77
N ARG A 708 -4.08 -21.21 5.69
CA ARG A 708 -4.38 -21.69 4.34
C ARG A 708 -3.58 -22.92 3.93
N GLU A 709 -2.52 -23.25 4.67
CA GLU A 709 -1.67 -24.40 4.41
C GLU A 709 -2.11 -25.57 5.29
N GLU A 710 -1.95 -26.78 4.78
CA GLU A 710 -2.16 -27.96 5.62
C GLU A 710 -1.08 -28.00 6.72
N PRO A 711 -1.43 -28.45 7.94
CA PRO A 711 -0.47 -28.60 9.02
C PRO A 711 0.70 -29.51 8.58
N PRO A 712 1.95 -29.01 8.61
CA PRO A 712 3.10 -29.78 8.18
C PRO A 712 3.42 -30.91 9.16
N ALA A 713 4.00 -32.00 8.66
CA ALA A 713 4.58 -33.03 9.51
C ALA A 713 5.62 -32.41 10.46
N THR A 714 5.41 -32.59 11.76
CA THR A 714 6.23 -31.95 12.80
C THR A 714 6.53 -32.93 13.93
N PHE A 715 7.78 -32.93 14.39
CA PHE A 715 8.15 -33.57 15.64
C PHE A 715 8.69 -32.55 16.64
N TYR A 716 8.42 -32.81 17.92
CA TYR A 716 8.79 -31.97 19.04
C TYR A 716 9.78 -32.73 19.92
N ARG A 717 10.80 -32.02 20.40
CA ARG A 717 11.79 -32.57 21.33
C ARG A 717 12.01 -31.61 22.52
N PRO A 718 12.52 -32.11 23.66
CA PRO A 718 12.83 -31.27 24.81
C PRO A 718 13.82 -30.15 24.45
N MET A 719 13.67 -28.97 25.06
CA MET A 719 14.55 -27.81 24.83
C MET A 719 15.96 -27.91 25.41
N ARG A 720 16.15 -28.78 26.40
CA ARG A 720 17.42 -28.92 27.12
C ARG A 720 18.34 -29.93 26.42
#